data_AF-A0A9D9PP68-F1
#
_entry.id   AF-A0A9D9PP68-F1
#
_cell.length_a   1.000
_cell.length_b   1.000
_cell.length_c   1.000
_cell.angle_alpha   90.00
_cell.angle_beta   90.00
_cell.angle_gamma   90.00
#
_symmetry.space_group_name_H-M   'P 1'
#
loop_
_entity.id
_entity.type
_entity.pdbx_description
1 polymer ?
#
loop_
_entity_poly.entity_id
_entity_poly.type
_entity_poly.pdbx_seq_one_letter_code
_entity_poly.pdbx_strand_id
1 'polypeptide(L)'
;MNTKSTNEIWVNENFFEDLARSHCKNQITEAEKKLNEYVLVLSKELASVTSAWIKIEGRDIYYVHKHRILIPDINSFRCSIVNESGFRNVFDGFEGRIISEDEAYDLFFAGKSSNPFFADSVWFTNGGDNRCVVRYRTKNDNTFECINSQGNRSCCYKSLYNHCKNCSWGYGVKIPVFELKHRTLLENLVFYDLIPEELAESGKTLLKILSKLFESEYIEVKKGVFTFTEKFLNDVLEDRINEIFGIKFELTALSESLKSDAENSVVALDETFREEFESSVLRADKNRAEIEEYDKKRLSDPNQGMWELWESEARGRNKIKIATDHTFVGRNPLADVKEDGIVGIDFGTRSTIVVFQDGTDTIMPMRIGVGDMSAQIRPEQYENPTVIELKNMESFLKSYESAEGRPDTEWNDVTVSHTAYRNMTSSTVSDNFYSYFYDLKQWCADSDKNHIVTIKDQCGNEYQLTSYLTGEDNRFDPLEIYAYYLGLYINNIRNGIYLDYLLSFPITYEKELKEKILNSFRKGIRKSLPVSVLEDTNCMDIFSVQTGVSEPVAYAITAFSEFGLKPSSGEEYLYGVFDFGGGTTDFSFGSYRRSDASEKKKYDYVITHISSGGDRYLGGENLLEMLAFEIFKANHSRLLRRNGKYDFKGIEFSLPNGCERFLGSETLISNSQKAKRNMKQLMEKLRPFWETLGSGIDLYSESTTLDEASISSLKQIDKGYIKVDLFDNDGELLEDFMLDISNEAVGICIDLAELLENRIEQGVRQFFIFLKNCFSIEKIAEYGGMEIFLAGNSGKCPLLKKLFDKYTEMYSHSTEKKYDHELFRIYPSLGTPEAAAIQLKNGINAVPGELSGPTGKTGVAYGLIKGRLGSRIKVVSSNETKEESSFGYYLGHCEDDLFICDIPKSSLKDGEWTKFTEADVPRIELYYTCLPEAADNQMPASMAQKHIIRVKSPADDKFIYLRMISHSAVEYVIAGENGGGSGSMGEINKLEFC
;
A
#
# COMPACT_ATOMS: atom_id res chain seq x y z
N MET A 1 13.21 2.85 35.73
CA MET A 1 11.74 2.76 35.86
C MET A 1 11.19 2.29 34.53
N ASN A 2 10.23 1.36 34.54
CA ASN A 2 9.69 0.79 33.31
C ASN A 2 8.51 1.61 32.77
N THR A 3 7.73 2.22 33.66
CA THR A 3 6.57 3.05 33.32
C THR A 3 6.56 4.31 34.18
N LYS A 4 5.82 5.34 33.74
CA LYS A 4 5.52 6.55 34.50
C LYS A 4 4.05 6.91 34.33
N SER A 5 3.41 7.37 35.40
CA SER A 5 2.14 8.06 35.29
C SER A 5 2.41 9.50 34.85
N THR A 6 1.65 9.99 33.89
CA THR A 6 1.74 11.37 33.40
C THR A 6 0.33 11.93 33.22
N ASN A 7 0.11 13.13 33.71
CA ASN A 7 -1.03 13.95 33.34
C ASN A 7 -0.65 15.00 32.28
N GLU A 8 0.62 15.04 31.89
CA GLU A 8 1.13 15.88 30.82
C GLU A 8 1.05 15.14 29.49
N ILE A 9 0.38 15.74 28.50
CA ILE A 9 0.26 15.21 27.15
C ILE A 9 0.74 16.25 26.13
N TRP A 10 1.01 15.78 24.91
CA TRP A 10 1.50 16.60 23.81
C TRP A 10 0.53 16.56 22.66
N VAL A 11 0.12 17.75 22.24
CA VAL A 11 -1.01 17.94 21.34
C VAL A 11 -0.59 18.79 20.16
N ASN A 12 -1.25 18.63 19.01
CA ASN A 12 -0.96 19.42 17.82
C ASN A 12 -1.41 20.89 18.00
N GLU A 13 -0.97 21.79 17.11
CA GLU A 13 -1.35 23.21 17.17
C GLU A 13 -2.87 23.42 17.07
N ASN A 14 -3.58 22.55 16.35
CA ASN A 14 -5.03 22.62 16.14
C ASN A 14 -5.84 22.08 17.33
N PHE A 15 -5.19 21.47 18.33
CA PHE A 15 -5.85 20.84 19.48
C PHE A 15 -6.88 21.75 20.14
N PHE A 16 -6.51 23.01 20.38
CA PHE A 16 -7.38 23.97 21.07
C PHE A 16 -8.57 24.38 20.19
N GLU A 17 -8.38 24.42 18.88
CA GLU A 17 -9.49 24.64 17.94
C GLU A 17 -10.43 23.44 17.92
N ASP A 18 -9.91 22.22 17.86
CA ASP A 18 -10.72 21.00 17.85
C ASP A 18 -11.50 20.84 19.16
N LEU A 19 -10.86 21.12 20.31
CA LEU A 19 -11.51 21.13 21.62
C LEU A 19 -12.59 22.22 21.71
N ALA A 20 -12.32 23.43 21.20
CA ALA A 20 -13.30 24.51 21.13
C ALA A 20 -14.48 24.13 20.21
N ARG A 21 -14.23 23.49 19.06
CA ARG A 21 -15.27 22.97 18.16
C ARG A 21 -16.15 21.94 18.85
N SER A 22 -15.57 21.00 19.60
CA SER A 22 -16.31 20.01 20.41
C SER A 22 -17.19 20.71 21.45
N HIS A 23 -16.64 21.67 22.18
CA HIS A 23 -17.39 22.45 23.17
C HIS A 23 -18.56 23.21 22.55
N CYS A 24 -18.33 23.89 21.41
CA CYS A 24 -19.38 24.60 20.69
C CYS A 24 -20.48 23.66 20.18
N LYS A 25 -20.14 22.44 19.72
CA LYS A 25 -21.16 21.43 19.34
C LYS A 25 -22.04 21.03 20.54
N ASN A 26 -21.45 20.85 21.72
CA ASN A 26 -22.21 20.57 22.94
C ASN A 26 -23.12 21.75 23.32
N GLN A 27 -22.63 22.99 23.21
CA GLN A 27 -23.43 24.19 23.44
C GLN A 27 -24.57 24.36 22.43
N ILE A 28 -24.35 24.01 21.15
CA ILE A 28 -25.40 24.03 20.11
C ILE A 28 -26.51 23.03 20.50
N THR A 29 -26.14 21.85 20.99
CA THR A 29 -27.10 20.84 21.46
C THR A 29 -27.93 21.37 22.63
N GLU A 30 -27.31 22.08 23.58
CA GLU A 30 -28.03 22.71 24.69
C GLU A 30 -28.92 23.88 24.20
N ALA A 31 -28.46 24.65 23.21
CA ALA A 31 -29.24 25.72 22.60
C ALA A 31 -30.46 25.17 21.84
N GLU A 32 -30.34 24.01 21.21
CA GLU A 32 -31.44 23.33 20.52
C GLU A 32 -32.48 22.82 21.52
N LYS A 33 -32.02 22.29 22.66
CA LYS A 33 -32.91 21.93 23.76
C LYS A 33 -33.67 23.14 24.29
N LYS A 34 -32.97 24.26 24.53
CA LYS A 34 -33.57 25.51 25.01
C LYS A 34 -34.54 26.12 23.99
N LEU A 35 -34.22 26.06 22.69
CA LEU A 35 -35.11 26.42 21.59
C LEU A 35 -36.42 25.63 21.68
N ASN A 36 -36.34 24.30 21.85
CA ASN A 36 -37.52 23.46 21.94
C ASN A 36 -38.32 23.68 23.24
N GLU A 37 -37.67 24.03 24.35
CA GLU A 37 -38.36 24.47 25.57
C GLU A 37 -39.18 25.76 25.33
N TYR A 38 -38.59 26.75 24.65
CA TYR A 38 -39.29 27.98 24.28
C TYR A 38 -40.45 27.72 23.32
N VAL A 39 -40.24 26.87 22.31
CA VAL A 39 -41.28 26.44 21.37
C VAL A 39 -42.44 25.75 22.10
N LEU A 40 -42.16 24.94 23.11
CA LEU A 40 -43.17 24.26 23.92
C LEU A 40 -43.98 25.26 24.76
N VAL A 41 -43.34 26.27 25.34
CA VAL A 41 -44.03 27.37 26.06
C VAL A 41 -44.92 28.14 25.10
N LEU A 42 -44.41 28.54 23.94
CA LEU A 42 -45.16 29.26 22.91
C LEU A 42 -46.35 28.45 22.39
N SER A 43 -46.18 27.14 22.20
CA SER A 43 -47.25 26.24 21.75
C SER A 43 -48.39 26.17 22.76
N LYS A 44 -48.09 26.16 24.07
CA LYS A 44 -49.10 26.21 25.15
C LYS A 44 -49.82 27.55 25.17
N GLU A 45 -49.10 28.64 24.99
CA GLU A 45 -49.67 29.99 24.92
C GLU A 45 -50.59 30.14 23.71
N LEU A 46 -50.14 29.70 22.53
CA LEU A 46 -50.94 29.67 21.31
C LEU A 46 -52.23 28.86 21.50
N ALA A 47 -52.17 27.70 22.16
CA ALA A 47 -53.35 26.90 22.44
C ALA A 47 -54.41 27.65 23.28
N SER A 48 -53.99 28.60 24.13
CA SER A 48 -54.91 29.40 24.97
C SER A 48 -55.59 30.54 24.21
N VAL A 49 -55.01 31.00 23.10
CA VAL A 49 -55.53 32.08 22.23
C VAL A 49 -56.05 31.54 20.88
N THR A 50 -56.07 30.23 20.68
CA THR A 50 -56.54 29.62 19.43
C THR A 50 -58.06 29.69 19.36
N SER A 51 -58.58 30.74 18.74
CA SER A 51 -59.95 30.79 18.26
C SER A 51 -60.03 30.22 16.83
N ALA A 52 -61.25 30.08 16.28
CA ALA A 52 -61.41 29.67 14.88
C ALA A 52 -60.81 30.69 13.89
N TRP A 53 -60.69 31.96 14.30
CA TRP A 53 -60.24 33.10 13.51
C TRP A 53 -59.22 33.94 14.29
N ILE A 54 -57.95 33.83 13.91
CA ILE A 54 -56.86 34.54 14.58
C ILE A 54 -56.55 35.81 13.78
N LYS A 55 -56.82 36.98 14.34
CA LYS A 55 -56.44 38.26 13.72
C LYS A 55 -54.92 38.41 13.77
N ILE A 56 -54.31 38.84 12.66
CA ILE A 56 -52.86 39.04 12.58
C ILE A 56 -52.53 40.50 12.86
N GLU A 57 -51.63 40.72 13.81
CA GLU A 57 -51.18 42.03 14.26
C GLU A 57 -50.56 42.83 13.10
N GLY A 58 -51.00 44.08 12.93
CA GLY A 58 -50.46 44.98 11.93
C GLY A 58 -50.77 44.60 10.48
N ARG A 59 -51.58 43.56 10.24
CA ARG A 59 -51.97 43.09 8.91
C ARG A 59 -53.49 42.99 8.79
N ASP A 60 -54.00 43.32 7.61
CA ASP A 60 -55.43 43.25 7.31
C ASP A 60 -55.83 41.85 6.86
N ILE A 61 -55.49 40.85 7.68
CA ILE A 61 -55.79 39.43 7.42
C ILE A 61 -56.15 38.69 8.71
N TYR A 62 -56.84 37.57 8.55
CA TYR A 62 -57.10 36.57 9.57
C TYR A 62 -56.53 35.22 9.15
N TYR A 63 -55.95 34.51 10.12
CA TYR A 63 -55.61 33.11 10.01
C TYR A 63 -56.78 32.25 10.48
N VAL A 64 -57.28 31.37 9.60
CA VAL A 64 -58.39 30.46 9.91
C VAL A 64 -57.83 29.09 10.25
N HIS A 65 -57.85 28.73 11.54
CA HIS A 65 -57.15 27.56 12.03
C HIS A 65 -57.67 26.23 11.47
N LYS A 66 -58.99 26.07 11.39
CA LYS A 66 -59.62 24.83 10.93
C LYS A 66 -59.28 24.46 9.49
N HIS A 67 -59.15 25.45 8.61
CA HIS A 67 -58.86 25.24 7.19
C HIS A 67 -57.39 25.50 6.82
N ARG A 68 -56.58 26.08 7.72
CA ARG A 68 -55.20 26.51 7.46
C ARG A 68 -55.13 27.42 6.24
N ILE A 69 -55.95 28.47 6.26
CA ILE A 69 -56.00 29.48 5.21
C ILE A 69 -55.88 30.88 5.80
N LEU A 70 -55.29 31.80 5.03
CA LEU A 70 -55.39 33.24 5.29
C LEU A 70 -56.56 33.81 4.52
N ILE A 71 -57.30 34.70 5.16
CA ILE A 71 -58.42 35.44 4.58
C ILE A 71 -58.18 36.91 4.85
N PRO A 72 -58.33 37.82 3.88
CA PRO A 72 -58.22 39.24 4.16
C PRO A 72 -59.31 39.68 5.15
N ASP A 73 -59.03 40.72 5.91
CA ASP A 73 -60.06 41.44 6.63
C ASP A 73 -61.00 42.10 5.62
N ILE A 74 -62.14 41.46 5.35
CA ILE A 74 -63.06 41.91 4.29
C ILE A 74 -63.79 43.21 4.64
N ASN A 75 -63.60 43.75 5.85
CA ASN A 75 -64.06 45.09 6.18
C ASN A 75 -63.13 46.17 5.60
N SER A 76 -61.83 45.91 5.52
CA SER A 76 -60.86 46.84 4.92
C SER A 76 -60.47 46.46 3.49
N PHE A 77 -60.40 45.17 3.18
CA PHE A 77 -60.10 44.66 1.85
C PHE A 77 -61.34 44.63 0.97
N ARG A 78 -61.29 45.35 -0.16
CA ARG A 78 -62.38 45.39 -1.13
C ARG A 78 -62.40 44.13 -1.99
N CYS A 79 -63.15 43.12 -1.57
CA CYS A 79 -63.41 41.90 -2.34
C CYS A 79 -64.20 42.18 -3.63
N SER A 80 -63.94 41.39 -4.67
CA SER A 80 -64.63 41.51 -5.95
C SER A 80 -66.10 41.11 -5.85
N ILE A 81 -66.98 41.97 -6.33
CA ILE A 81 -68.41 41.68 -6.42
C ILE A 81 -68.69 40.90 -7.72
N VAL A 82 -69.78 40.15 -7.77
CA VAL A 82 -70.23 39.39 -8.96
C VAL A 82 -70.10 40.15 -10.28
N ASN A 83 -70.40 41.46 -10.26
CA ASN A 83 -70.46 42.30 -11.46
C ASN A 83 -69.08 42.84 -11.90
N GLU A 84 -68.02 42.61 -11.13
CA GLU A 84 -66.66 43.01 -11.50
C GLU A 84 -66.02 41.95 -12.43
N SER A 85 -65.41 42.42 -13.52
CA SER A 85 -64.83 41.60 -14.59
C SER A 85 -63.58 40.81 -14.18
N GLY A 86 -62.95 41.16 -13.06
CA GLY A 86 -61.79 40.46 -12.52
C GLY A 86 -62.04 39.92 -11.11
N PHE A 87 -61.45 38.77 -10.78
CA PHE A 87 -61.32 38.30 -9.40
C PHE A 87 -60.05 38.89 -8.80
N ARG A 88 -60.18 39.74 -7.79
CA ARG A 88 -59.04 40.23 -7.01
C ARG A 88 -58.54 39.11 -6.12
N ASN A 89 -57.49 38.45 -6.58
CA ASN A 89 -56.88 37.31 -5.92
C ASN A 89 -55.72 37.70 -4.98
N VAL A 90 -55.12 38.88 -5.15
CA VAL A 90 -54.00 39.33 -4.31
C VAL A 90 -54.48 40.15 -3.12
N PHE A 91 -54.04 39.79 -1.91
CA PHE A 91 -54.28 40.51 -0.66
C PHE A 91 -53.08 40.38 0.28
N ASP A 92 -52.66 41.45 0.93
CA ASP A 92 -51.52 41.46 1.89
C ASP A 92 -50.23 40.78 1.36
N GLY A 93 -49.97 40.91 0.05
CA GLY A 93 -48.82 40.26 -0.61
C GLY A 93 -49.02 38.78 -0.98
N PHE A 94 -50.15 38.16 -0.61
CA PHE A 94 -50.50 36.78 -0.94
C PHE A 94 -51.39 36.71 -2.19
N GLU A 95 -51.08 35.80 -3.12
CA GLU A 95 -51.94 35.47 -4.25
C GLU A 95 -52.85 34.27 -3.92
N GLY A 96 -54.10 34.55 -3.57
CA GLY A 96 -55.06 33.56 -3.13
C GLY A 96 -55.89 32.92 -4.25
N ARG A 97 -56.54 31.80 -3.93
CA ARG A 97 -57.65 31.26 -4.73
C ARG A 97 -58.98 31.79 -4.22
N ILE A 98 -60.04 31.63 -5.01
CA ILE A 98 -61.38 31.85 -4.46
C ILE A 98 -61.68 30.80 -3.39
N ILE A 99 -62.38 31.21 -2.34
CA ILE A 99 -62.91 30.31 -1.31
C ILE A 99 -63.68 29.14 -1.95
N SER A 100 -63.44 27.93 -1.45
CA SER A 100 -64.12 26.72 -1.90
C SER A 100 -65.54 26.63 -1.32
N GLU A 101 -66.34 25.72 -1.88
CA GLU A 101 -67.69 25.43 -1.37
C GLU A 101 -67.69 25.02 0.11
N ASP A 102 -66.77 24.13 0.48
CA ASP A 102 -66.67 23.59 1.83
C ASP A 102 -66.24 24.67 2.83
N GLU A 103 -65.22 25.48 2.49
CA GLU A 103 -64.78 26.61 3.32
C GLU A 103 -65.85 27.70 3.43
N ALA A 104 -66.56 28.02 2.34
CA ALA A 104 -67.61 29.02 2.36
C ALA A 104 -68.79 28.58 3.24
N TYR A 105 -69.16 27.29 3.17
CA TYR A 105 -70.18 26.71 4.03
C TYR A 105 -69.74 26.70 5.50
N ASP A 106 -68.52 26.24 5.77
CA ASP A 106 -68.04 26.13 7.14
C ASP A 106 -67.87 27.50 7.80
N LEU A 107 -67.29 28.47 7.10
CA LEU A 107 -66.95 29.77 7.66
C LEU A 107 -68.12 30.75 7.71
N PHE A 108 -69.01 30.73 6.71
CA PHE A 108 -70.08 31.74 6.58
C PHE A 108 -71.48 31.19 6.84
N PHE A 109 -71.63 29.89 7.11
CA PHE A 109 -72.89 29.32 7.57
C PHE A 109 -72.74 28.54 8.88
N ALA A 110 -71.99 27.44 8.89
CA ALA A 110 -71.90 26.56 10.06
C ALA A 110 -71.19 27.25 11.24
N GLY A 111 -70.11 27.97 10.96
CA GLY A 111 -69.28 28.71 11.92
C GLY A 111 -69.59 30.19 12.03
N LYS A 112 -70.79 30.64 11.59
CA LYS A 112 -71.16 32.06 11.54
C LYS A 112 -71.10 32.77 12.90
N SER A 113 -71.34 32.06 14.00
CA SER A 113 -71.27 32.60 15.36
C SER A 113 -69.85 32.97 15.81
N SER A 114 -68.84 32.41 15.16
CA SER A 114 -67.42 32.67 15.41
C SER A 114 -66.74 33.49 14.31
N ASN A 115 -67.47 33.85 13.26
CA ASN A 115 -66.93 34.60 12.12
C ASN A 115 -66.94 36.11 12.44
N PRO A 116 -65.77 36.78 12.41
CA PRO A 116 -65.63 38.18 12.84
C PRO A 116 -66.32 39.19 11.91
N PHE A 117 -66.77 38.77 10.73
CA PHE A 117 -67.34 39.66 9.71
C PHE A 117 -68.87 39.77 9.75
N PHE A 118 -69.54 39.08 10.68
CA PHE A 118 -71.00 39.17 10.82
C PHE A 118 -71.41 40.43 11.58
N ALA A 119 -72.27 41.26 10.99
CA ALA A 119 -72.88 42.41 11.67
C ALA A 119 -74.09 42.00 12.53
N ASP A 120 -74.80 40.94 12.13
CA ASP A 120 -75.87 40.30 12.89
C ASP A 120 -75.95 38.79 12.57
N SER A 121 -76.92 38.05 13.13
CA SER A 121 -77.05 36.59 12.91
C SER A 121 -77.39 36.16 11.47
N VAL A 122 -77.62 37.13 10.57
CA VAL A 122 -78.17 36.94 9.22
C VAL A 122 -77.26 37.56 8.14
N TRP A 123 -76.48 38.60 8.41
CA TRP A 123 -75.68 39.25 7.36
C TRP A 123 -74.24 39.54 7.80
N PHE A 124 -73.31 39.24 6.91
CA PHE A 124 -71.92 39.66 7.03
C PHE A 124 -71.64 40.88 6.15
N THR A 125 -70.60 41.63 6.51
CA THR A 125 -70.22 42.91 5.91
C THR A 125 -69.03 42.78 4.98
N ASN A 126 -69.01 43.58 3.91
CA ASN A 126 -67.83 43.79 3.07
C ASN A 126 -67.77 45.28 2.70
N GLY A 127 -66.70 45.97 3.08
CA GLY A 127 -66.52 47.41 2.78
C GLY A 127 -67.68 48.33 3.22
N GLY A 128 -68.41 47.96 4.29
CA GLY A 128 -69.55 48.72 4.82
C GLY A 128 -70.95 48.30 4.30
N ASP A 129 -71.03 47.33 3.38
CA ASP A 129 -72.32 46.79 2.90
C ASP A 129 -72.82 45.63 3.78
N ASN A 130 -73.96 45.81 4.46
CA ASN A 130 -74.53 44.84 5.43
C ASN A 130 -75.44 43.77 4.83
N ARG A 131 -75.30 43.46 3.53
CA ARG A 131 -76.12 42.44 2.84
C ARG A 131 -75.24 41.67 1.86
N CYS A 132 -74.27 40.90 2.34
CA CYS A 132 -73.38 40.11 1.49
C CYS A 132 -73.67 38.60 1.54
N VAL A 133 -73.38 37.91 0.44
CA VAL A 133 -73.39 36.43 0.31
C VAL A 133 -72.06 35.98 -0.27
N VAL A 134 -71.52 34.84 0.16
CA VAL A 134 -70.20 34.39 -0.29
C VAL A 134 -70.31 33.63 -1.59
N ARG A 135 -69.51 34.02 -2.58
CA ARG A 135 -69.35 33.31 -3.84
C ARG A 135 -68.18 32.33 -3.73
N TYR A 136 -68.45 31.08 -4.08
CA TYR A 136 -67.44 30.03 -4.20
C TYR A 136 -67.46 29.44 -5.61
N ARG A 137 -66.36 28.83 -6.03
CA ARG A 137 -66.28 28.12 -7.31
C ARG A 137 -66.73 26.67 -7.12
N THR A 138 -67.58 26.17 -8.01
CA THR A 138 -68.06 24.78 -8.00
C THR A 138 -67.02 23.83 -8.64
N LYS A 139 -67.10 22.53 -8.35
CA LYS A 139 -66.17 21.51 -8.87
C LYS A 139 -66.28 21.28 -10.39
N ASN A 140 -67.39 21.67 -11.01
CA ASN A 140 -67.66 21.50 -12.44
C ASN A 140 -67.53 22.86 -13.15
N ASP A 141 -66.42 23.07 -13.86
CA ASP A 141 -66.15 24.18 -14.81
C ASP A 141 -66.56 25.59 -14.41
N ASN A 142 -65.59 26.49 -14.13
CA ASN A 142 -65.64 27.98 -14.12
C ASN A 142 -66.93 28.71 -13.65
N THR A 143 -67.85 28.00 -13.02
CA THR A 143 -69.16 28.46 -12.56
C THR A 143 -69.07 28.78 -11.09
N PHE A 144 -69.81 29.81 -10.68
CA PHE A 144 -69.81 30.31 -9.32
C PHE A 144 -71.21 30.17 -8.75
N GLU A 145 -71.31 29.56 -7.58
CA GLU A 145 -72.51 29.56 -6.74
C GLU A 145 -72.30 30.48 -5.56
N CYS A 146 -73.39 30.81 -4.86
CA CYS A 146 -73.32 31.55 -3.61
C CYS A 146 -74.01 30.84 -2.46
N ILE A 147 -73.49 31.07 -1.26
CA ILE A 147 -74.05 30.65 0.02
C ILE A 147 -74.35 31.86 0.88
N ASN A 148 -75.49 31.83 1.58
CA ASN A 148 -75.84 32.81 2.60
C ASN A 148 -75.69 32.23 4.01
N SER A 149 -75.90 33.10 5.00
CA SER A 149 -75.86 32.81 6.45
C SER A 149 -76.92 31.83 6.96
N GLN A 150 -77.84 31.40 6.10
CA GLN A 150 -78.87 30.39 6.37
C GLN A 150 -78.54 29.05 5.70
N GLY A 151 -77.40 28.93 5.01
CA GLY A 151 -76.92 27.69 4.42
C GLY A 151 -77.61 27.33 3.11
N ASN A 152 -78.47 28.22 2.63
CA ASN A 152 -79.08 28.06 1.33
C ASN A 152 -78.00 28.26 0.26
N ARG A 153 -78.08 27.51 -0.86
CA ARG A 153 -77.18 27.63 -2.02
C ARG A 153 -77.96 28.04 -3.26
N SER A 154 -77.37 28.88 -4.12
CA SER A 154 -78.01 29.33 -5.36
C SER A 154 -77.03 29.57 -6.50
N CYS A 155 -77.45 29.23 -7.72
CA CYS A 155 -76.66 29.32 -8.97
C CYS A 155 -76.83 30.65 -9.72
N CYS A 156 -77.35 31.71 -9.08
CA CYS A 156 -77.73 32.96 -9.78
C CYS A 156 -76.53 33.72 -10.37
N TYR A 157 -76.08 33.30 -11.55
CA TYR A 157 -74.94 33.86 -12.28
C TYR A 157 -75.16 35.28 -12.83
N LYS A 158 -76.41 35.79 -12.90
CA LYS A 158 -76.73 36.96 -13.76
C LYS A 158 -77.72 38.03 -13.26
N SER A 159 -78.22 38.04 -12.02
CA SER A 159 -79.12 39.14 -11.59
C SER A 159 -78.97 39.56 -10.13
N LEU A 160 -78.17 40.61 -9.90
CA LEU A 160 -78.26 41.41 -8.67
C LEU A 160 -78.49 42.90 -8.99
N TYR A 161 -79.28 43.15 -10.05
CA TYR A 161 -80.23 44.26 -10.05
C TYR A 161 -81.61 43.67 -9.78
N ASN A 162 -82.06 43.71 -8.52
CA ASN A 162 -83.45 43.65 -8.02
C ASN A 162 -84.52 42.71 -8.67
N HIS A 163 -84.21 41.80 -9.59
CA HIS A 163 -85.23 41.02 -10.30
C HIS A 163 -84.82 39.56 -10.58
N CYS A 164 -84.32 38.86 -9.57
CA CYS A 164 -84.68 37.44 -9.45
C CYS A 164 -85.97 37.38 -8.63
N LYS A 165 -87.11 37.09 -9.28
CA LYS A 165 -88.43 37.03 -8.61
C LYS A 165 -88.52 36.01 -7.47
N ASN A 166 -87.53 35.11 -7.32
CA ASN A 166 -87.49 34.07 -6.30
C ASN A 166 -86.34 34.19 -5.29
N CYS A 167 -85.46 35.20 -5.38
CA CYS A 167 -84.26 35.26 -4.53
C CYS A 167 -84.00 36.66 -3.94
N SER A 168 -84.40 36.87 -2.69
CA SER A 168 -84.13 38.08 -1.87
C SER A 168 -82.70 38.15 -1.28
N TRP A 169 -81.68 37.82 -2.07
CA TRP A 169 -80.32 37.61 -1.56
C TRP A 169 -79.44 38.87 -1.77
N GLY A 170 -78.52 39.11 -0.85
CA GLY A 170 -77.59 40.24 -0.88
C GLY A 170 -76.53 40.20 -2.01
N TYR A 171 -75.55 41.12 -1.98
CA TYR A 171 -74.44 41.20 -2.93
C TYR A 171 -73.53 39.98 -2.85
N GLY A 172 -73.27 39.31 -3.97
CA GLY A 172 -72.32 38.20 -4.02
C GLY A 172 -70.88 38.69 -4.01
N VAL A 173 -70.09 38.18 -3.07
CA VAL A 173 -68.69 38.60 -2.84
C VAL A 173 -67.75 37.42 -3.09
N LYS A 174 -66.78 37.61 -3.98
CA LYS A 174 -65.70 36.64 -4.24
C LYS A 174 -64.56 36.93 -3.26
N ILE A 175 -64.43 36.09 -2.24
CA ILE A 175 -63.41 36.24 -1.19
C ILE A 175 -62.16 35.45 -1.59
N PRO A 176 -60.98 36.08 -1.68
CA PRO A 176 -59.73 35.36 -1.86
C PRO A 176 -59.28 34.73 -0.55
N VAL A 177 -58.75 33.52 -0.64
CA VAL A 177 -58.16 32.77 0.46
C VAL A 177 -56.81 32.21 0.01
N PHE A 178 -55.82 32.26 0.89
CA PHE A 178 -54.48 31.73 0.62
C PHE A 178 -54.26 30.48 1.45
N GLU A 179 -53.85 29.39 0.80
CA GLU A 179 -53.66 28.09 1.45
C GLU A 179 -52.26 27.96 2.04
N LEU A 180 -52.20 27.65 3.33
CA LEU A 180 -50.95 27.54 4.08
C LEU A 180 -50.39 26.12 3.95
N LYS A 181 -49.07 26.03 3.74
CA LYS A 181 -48.39 24.78 3.39
C LYS A 181 -48.11 23.84 4.58
N HIS A 182 -47.97 24.37 5.79
CA HIS A 182 -47.47 23.60 6.93
C HIS A 182 -48.60 23.00 7.78
N ARG A 183 -48.27 21.95 8.53
CA ARG A 183 -49.29 21.14 9.22
C ARG A 183 -49.76 21.79 10.50
N THR A 184 -48.87 22.43 11.24
CA THR A 184 -49.17 23.01 12.55
C THR A 184 -49.40 24.52 12.45
N LEU A 185 -50.11 25.08 13.44
CA LEU A 185 -50.28 26.53 13.56
C LEU A 185 -48.93 27.22 13.66
N LEU A 186 -48.08 26.78 14.58
CA LEU A 186 -46.78 27.40 14.84
C LEU A 186 -45.86 27.39 13.60
N GLU A 187 -45.79 26.26 12.87
CA GLU A 187 -45.01 26.20 11.62
C GLU A 187 -45.48 27.26 10.61
N ASN A 188 -46.79 27.41 10.43
CA ASN A 188 -47.32 28.43 9.52
C ASN A 188 -47.08 29.86 10.04
N LEU A 189 -47.19 30.09 11.35
CA LEU A 189 -46.91 31.41 11.93
C LEU A 189 -45.45 31.82 11.72
N VAL A 190 -44.50 30.90 11.91
CA VAL A 190 -43.06 31.15 11.70
C VAL A 190 -42.74 31.30 10.20
N PHE A 191 -43.24 30.39 9.35
CA PHE A 191 -42.90 30.38 7.92
C PHE A 191 -43.43 31.61 7.18
N TYR A 192 -44.65 32.04 7.49
CA TYR A 192 -45.30 33.16 6.81
C TYR A 192 -45.16 34.49 7.57
N ASP A 193 -44.37 34.52 8.65
CA ASP A 193 -44.17 35.65 9.54
C ASP A 193 -45.49 36.31 9.99
N LEU A 194 -46.34 35.49 10.63
CA LEU A 194 -47.67 35.88 11.07
C LEU A 194 -47.70 35.96 12.59
N ILE A 195 -48.02 37.14 13.13
CA ILE A 195 -48.07 37.37 14.58
C ILE A 195 -49.53 37.52 15.01
N PRO A 196 -50.08 36.62 15.83
CA PRO A 196 -51.44 36.79 16.35
C PRO A 196 -51.57 38.03 17.24
N GLU A 197 -52.63 38.83 17.04
CA GLU A 197 -52.86 40.07 17.79
C GLU A 197 -53.14 39.81 19.28
N GLU A 198 -53.86 38.73 19.59
CA GLU A 198 -54.27 38.34 20.95
C GLU A 198 -53.17 37.59 21.73
N LEU A 199 -52.02 37.30 21.12
CA LEU A 199 -50.89 36.64 21.81
C LEU A 199 -50.23 37.60 22.81
N ALA A 200 -49.71 37.11 23.94
CA ALA A 200 -49.04 38.00 24.88
C ALA A 200 -47.71 38.53 24.28
N GLU A 201 -47.26 39.70 24.75
CA GLU A 201 -46.05 40.35 24.24
C GLU A 201 -44.79 39.46 24.32
N SER A 202 -44.71 38.58 25.34
CA SER A 202 -43.64 37.57 25.45
C SER A 202 -43.70 36.55 24.30
N GLY A 203 -44.88 36.03 24.00
CA GLY A 203 -45.09 35.08 22.90
C GLY A 203 -44.85 35.72 21.54
N LYS A 204 -45.31 36.96 21.34
CA LYS A 204 -45.04 37.75 20.12
C LYS A 204 -43.55 37.97 19.90
N THR A 205 -42.80 38.29 20.96
CA THR A 205 -41.35 38.50 20.86
C THR A 205 -40.64 37.22 20.46
N LEU A 206 -40.98 36.09 21.08
CA LEU A 206 -40.39 34.79 20.76
C LEU A 206 -40.72 34.35 19.32
N LEU A 207 -41.97 34.53 18.87
CA LEU A 207 -42.39 34.21 17.52
C LEU A 207 -41.60 35.02 16.47
N LYS A 208 -41.38 36.32 16.71
CA LYS A 208 -40.53 37.17 15.87
C LYS A 208 -39.08 36.66 15.79
N ILE A 209 -38.53 36.15 16.89
CA ILE A 209 -37.19 35.55 16.90
C ILE A 209 -37.17 34.29 16.04
N LEU A 210 -38.16 33.40 16.19
CA LEU A 210 -38.28 32.18 15.39
C LEU A 210 -38.44 32.50 13.89
N SER A 211 -39.30 33.45 13.51
CA SER A 211 -39.45 33.89 12.11
C SER A 211 -38.12 34.35 11.53
N LYS A 212 -37.34 35.18 12.26
CA LYS A 212 -36.03 35.65 11.80
C LYS A 212 -35.01 34.54 11.65
N LEU A 213 -34.97 33.60 12.59
CA LEU A 213 -34.07 32.44 12.51
C LEU A 213 -34.43 31.54 11.33
N PHE A 214 -35.73 31.38 11.06
CA PHE A 214 -36.21 30.61 9.91
C PHE A 214 -35.90 31.31 8.58
N GLU A 215 -36.14 32.62 8.50
CA GLU A 215 -35.80 33.45 7.33
C GLU A 215 -34.29 33.45 7.03
N SER A 216 -33.46 33.41 8.08
CA SER A 216 -32.00 33.29 7.95
C SER A 216 -31.54 31.86 7.59
N GLU A 217 -32.47 30.91 7.47
CA GLU A 217 -32.25 29.48 7.24
C GLU A 217 -31.44 28.80 8.36
N TYR A 218 -31.50 29.31 9.59
CA TYR A 218 -30.78 28.76 10.74
C TYR A 218 -31.54 27.68 11.49
N ILE A 219 -32.86 27.69 11.40
CA ILE A 219 -33.70 26.64 11.98
C ILE A 219 -34.57 26.01 10.89
N GLU A 220 -34.82 24.73 11.05
CA GLU A 220 -35.77 23.98 10.25
C GLU A 220 -36.69 23.14 11.14
N VAL A 221 -37.79 22.63 10.58
CA VAL A 221 -38.72 21.78 11.31
C VAL A 221 -38.65 20.35 10.77
N LYS A 222 -38.04 19.45 11.54
CA LYS A 222 -37.93 18.03 11.23
C LYS A 222 -38.86 17.22 12.14
N LYS A 223 -39.86 16.56 11.54
CA LYS A 223 -40.87 15.75 12.26
C LYS A 223 -41.59 16.50 13.41
N GLY A 224 -41.78 17.81 13.26
CA GLY A 224 -42.44 18.66 14.27
C GLY A 224 -41.53 19.17 15.39
N VAL A 225 -40.21 18.95 15.29
CA VAL A 225 -39.19 19.48 16.21
C VAL A 225 -38.40 20.55 15.47
N PHE A 226 -38.14 21.68 16.13
CA PHE A 226 -37.27 22.72 15.59
C PHE A 226 -35.81 22.33 15.84
N THR A 227 -35.03 22.24 14.78
CA THR A 227 -33.62 21.86 14.82
C THR A 227 -32.78 22.94 14.15
N PHE A 228 -31.54 23.13 14.59
CA PHE A 228 -30.61 24.00 13.86
C PHE A 228 -30.16 23.34 12.55
N THR A 229 -29.97 24.14 11.49
CA THR A 229 -29.52 23.67 10.17
C THR A 229 -28.00 23.58 10.10
N GLU A 230 -27.47 22.86 9.10
CA GLU A 230 -26.01 22.82 8.84
C GLU A 230 -25.42 24.23 8.63
N LYS A 231 -26.20 25.15 8.05
CA LYS A 231 -25.81 26.55 7.89
C LYS A 231 -25.56 27.21 9.25
N PHE A 232 -26.46 27.03 10.22
CA PHE A 232 -26.25 27.55 11.57
C PHE A 232 -25.00 26.94 12.22
N LEU A 233 -24.79 25.63 12.06
CA LEU A 233 -23.59 24.97 12.58
C LEU A 233 -22.32 25.59 11.97
N ASN A 234 -22.26 25.74 10.66
CA ASN A 234 -21.11 26.35 9.99
C ASN A 234 -20.90 27.81 10.41
N ASP A 235 -21.98 28.59 10.53
CA ASP A 235 -21.91 29.99 10.95
C ASP A 235 -21.45 30.16 12.40
N VAL A 236 -21.79 29.23 13.29
CA VAL A 236 -21.22 29.17 14.64
C VAL A 236 -19.74 28.77 14.58
N LEU A 237 -19.38 27.75 13.78
CA LEU A 237 -18.01 27.26 13.66
C LEU A 237 -17.07 28.22 12.91
N GLU A 238 -17.60 29.25 12.25
CA GLU A 238 -16.90 30.34 11.59
C GLU A 238 -17.00 31.68 12.37
N ASP A 239 -17.45 31.67 13.62
CA ASP A 239 -17.62 32.86 14.49
C ASP A 239 -18.50 33.98 13.87
N ARG A 240 -19.45 33.60 13.00
CA ARG A 240 -20.50 34.51 12.52
C ARG A 240 -21.63 34.67 13.54
N ILE A 241 -21.82 33.67 14.41
CA ILE A 241 -22.86 33.64 15.46
C ILE A 241 -22.21 33.31 16.79
N ASN A 242 -22.19 34.28 17.69
CA ASN A 242 -21.45 34.18 18.94
C ASN A 242 -22.35 33.90 20.16
N GLU A 243 -23.66 34.12 20.02
CA GLU A 243 -24.62 33.87 21.11
C GLU A 243 -26.02 33.62 20.55
N ILE A 244 -26.74 32.64 21.11
CA ILE A 244 -28.18 32.49 20.93
C ILE A 244 -28.83 32.04 22.24
N PHE A 245 -30.00 32.58 22.56
CA PHE A 245 -30.74 32.23 23.78
C PHE A 245 -29.90 32.33 25.08
N GLY A 246 -28.91 33.21 25.15
CA GLY A 246 -28.01 33.36 26.30
C GLY A 246 -26.92 32.27 26.39
N ILE A 247 -26.75 31.46 25.36
CA ILE A 247 -25.67 30.48 25.22
C ILE A 247 -24.68 31.05 24.23
N LYS A 248 -23.43 31.21 24.66
CA LYS A 248 -22.33 31.76 23.86
C LYS A 248 -21.59 30.66 23.12
N PHE A 249 -21.04 30.94 21.94
CA PHE A 249 -20.35 29.98 21.06
C PHE A 249 -18.99 30.47 20.51
N GLU A 250 -18.43 31.54 21.07
CA GLU A 250 -17.22 32.23 20.57
C GLU A 250 -16.02 31.26 20.44
N LEU A 251 -15.80 30.70 19.25
CA LEU A 251 -14.89 29.58 19.00
C LEU A 251 -13.44 30.04 19.03
N THR A 252 -13.11 31.13 18.34
CA THR A 252 -11.76 31.72 18.34
C THR A 252 -11.39 32.19 19.75
N ALA A 253 -12.31 32.88 20.45
CA ALA A 253 -12.05 33.34 21.80
C ALA A 253 -11.90 32.18 22.80
N LEU A 254 -12.69 31.12 22.65
CA LEU A 254 -12.57 29.91 23.46
C LEU A 254 -11.26 29.16 23.18
N SER A 255 -10.88 28.99 21.91
CA SER A 255 -9.60 28.38 21.52
C SER A 255 -8.41 29.18 22.06
N GLU A 256 -8.42 30.51 21.92
CA GLU A 256 -7.38 31.40 22.46
C GLU A 256 -7.34 31.36 23.99
N SER A 257 -8.51 31.37 24.66
CA SER A 257 -8.60 31.25 26.12
C SER A 257 -8.05 29.90 26.59
N LEU A 258 -8.48 28.78 25.98
CA LEU A 258 -8.00 27.45 26.33
C LEU A 258 -6.50 27.32 26.10
N LYS A 259 -5.98 27.89 25.01
CA LYS A 259 -4.55 27.92 24.72
C LYS A 259 -3.79 28.72 25.76
N SER A 260 -4.28 29.90 26.14
CA SER A 260 -3.68 30.74 27.20
C SER A 260 -3.79 30.10 28.58
N ASP A 261 -4.89 29.41 28.88
CA ASP A 261 -5.13 28.76 30.17
C ASP A 261 -4.27 27.50 30.31
N ALA A 262 -4.07 26.74 29.23
CA ALA A 262 -3.25 25.53 29.21
C ALA A 262 -1.78 25.78 29.52
N GLU A 263 -1.27 27.00 29.32
CA GLU A 263 0.09 27.38 29.72
C GLU A 263 0.26 27.44 31.24
N ASN A 264 -0.81 27.60 32.01
CA ASN A 264 -0.76 27.86 33.46
C ASN A 264 -1.69 26.97 34.31
N SER A 265 -2.58 26.19 33.68
CA SER A 265 -3.65 25.45 34.34
C SER A 265 -3.86 24.06 33.75
N VAL A 266 -4.50 23.20 34.53
CA VAL A 266 -4.91 21.86 34.09
C VAL A 266 -6.11 21.97 33.14
N VAL A 267 -5.98 21.44 31.92
CA VAL A 267 -7.05 21.35 30.92
C VAL A 267 -7.96 20.18 31.28
N ALA A 268 -9.25 20.46 31.48
CA ALA A 268 -10.25 19.42 31.63
C ALA A 268 -10.59 18.83 30.26
N LEU A 269 -10.33 17.54 30.05
CA LEU A 269 -10.68 16.88 28.80
C LEU A 269 -12.14 16.46 28.84
N ASP A 270 -12.95 16.98 27.91
CA ASP A 270 -14.28 16.42 27.69
C ASP A 270 -14.18 14.96 27.21
N GLU A 271 -15.24 14.18 27.43
CA GLU A 271 -15.23 12.73 27.16
C GLU A 271 -14.95 12.40 25.70
N THR A 272 -15.52 13.17 24.76
CA THR A 272 -15.34 13.01 23.31
C THR A 272 -13.89 13.21 22.93
N PHE A 273 -13.30 14.33 23.37
CA PHE A 273 -11.92 14.65 23.06
C PHE A 273 -10.96 13.63 23.70
N ARG A 274 -11.23 13.22 24.95
CA ARG A 274 -10.44 12.18 25.61
C ARG A 274 -10.42 10.90 24.77
N GLU A 275 -11.57 10.45 24.28
CA GLU A 275 -11.65 9.26 23.42
C GLU A 275 -10.88 9.43 22.10
N GLU A 276 -10.95 10.61 21.47
CA GLU A 276 -10.17 10.92 20.26
C GLU A 276 -8.66 10.90 20.52
N PHE A 277 -8.20 11.52 21.61
CA PHE A 277 -6.78 11.50 22.00
C PHE A 277 -6.30 10.10 22.35
N GLU A 278 -7.04 9.36 23.18
CA GLU A 278 -6.73 7.97 23.53
C GLU A 278 -6.62 7.11 22.26
N SER A 279 -7.59 7.24 21.34
CA SER A 279 -7.58 6.57 20.04
C SER A 279 -6.36 6.94 19.22
N SER A 280 -5.97 8.23 19.17
CA SER A 280 -4.79 8.69 18.43
C SER A 280 -3.49 8.04 18.94
N VAL A 281 -3.36 7.89 20.25
CA VAL A 281 -2.19 7.28 20.90
C VAL A 281 -2.17 5.77 20.68
N LEU A 282 -3.31 5.09 20.87
CA LEU A 282 -3.42 3.63 20.69
C LEU A 282 -3.30 3.19 19.24
N ARG A 283 -3.57 4.09 18.29
CA ARG A 283 -3.48 3.86 16.85
C ARG A 283 -2.22 4.42 16.22
N ALA A 284 -1.26 4.90 17.00
CA ALA A 284 -0.06 5.53 16.45
C ALA A 284 0.68 4.63 15.44
N ASP A 285 0.88 3.35 15.75
CA ASP A 285 1.52 2.40 14.84
C ASP A 285 0.57 1.86 13.75
N LYS A 286 -0.73 1.88 14.01
CA LYS A 286 -1.76 1.59 13.00
C LYS A 286 -1.76 2.64 11.89
N ASN A 287 -1.66 3.89 12.29
CA ASN A 287 -1.60 5.01 11.36
C ASN A 287 -0.26 5.01 10.60
N ARG A 288 0.87 4.75 11.29
CA ARG A 288 2.19 4.71 10.64
C ARG A 288 2.38 3.56 9.67
N ALA A 289 2.00 2.36 10.07
CA ALA A 289 2.41 1.13 9.38
C ALA A 289 1.32 0.06 9.29
N GLU A 290 0.05 0.37 9.58
CA GLU A 290 -1.05 -0.61 9.62
C GLU A 290 -0.87 -1.71 10.68
N ILE A 291 -0.07 -1.47 11.72
CA ILE A 291 0.06 -2.40 12.85
C ILE A 291 -1.21 -2.36 13.70
N GLU A 292 -1.72 -3.51 14.14
CA GLU A 292 -2.96 -3.60 14.91
C GLU A 292 -2.98 -2.66 16.13
N GLU A 293 -4.13 -2.01 16.35
CA GLU A 293 -4.36 -1.07 17.46
C GLU A 293 -4.09 -1.70 18.83
N TYR A 294 -3.56 -0.89 19.76
CA TYR A 294 -3.24 -1.33 21.11
C TYR A 294 -4.46 -1.33 22.04
N ASP A 295 -4.47 -2.19 23.06
CA ASP A 295 -5.57 -2.26 24.03
C ASP A 295 -5.66 -1.00 24.92
N LYS A 296 -6.89 -0.51 25.14
CA LYS A 296 -7.15 0.72 25.92
C LYS A 296 -6.64 0.65 27.36
N LYS A 297 -6.53 -0.53 27.99
CA LYS A 297 -5.95 -0.65 29.34
C LYS A 297 -4.49 -0.24 29.40
N ARG A 298 -3.76 -0.21 28.28
CA ARG A 298 -2.37 0.27 28.24
C ARG A 298 -2.23 1.71 28.73
N LEU A 299 -3.26 2.53 28.57
CA LEU A 299 -3.25 3.92 29.00
C LEU A 299 -3.47 4.11 30.51
N SER A 300 -3.91 3.07 31.24
CA SER A 300 -4.26 3.14 32.66
C SER A 300 -3.58 2.10 33.55
N ASP A 301 -3.15 0.95 33.00
CA ASP A 301 -2.43 -0.09 33.71
C ASP A 301 -0.99 0.35 34.03
N PRO A 302 -0.60 0.44 35.32
CA PRO A 302 0.74 0.86 35.72
C PRO A 302 1.89 0.03 35.15
N ASN A 303 1.66 -1.19 34.66
CA ASN A 303 2.72 -2.06 34.14
C ASN A 303 2.84 -2.06 32.61
N GLN A 304 1.93 -1.40 31.89
CA GLN A 304 1.90 -1.42 30.42
C GLN A 304 2.40 -0.09 29.84
N GLY A 305 1.54 0.92 29.71
CA GLY A 305 1.91 2.25 29.19
C GLY A 305 2.23 2.31 27.69
N MET A 306 2.24 3.51 27.11
CA MET A 306 2.56 3.74 25.69
C MET A 306 3.87 4.53 25.50
N TRP A 307 4.64 4.24 24.45
CA TRP A 307 5.89 4.99 24.13
C TRP A 307 5.58 6.45 23.75
N GLU A 308 4.45 6.68 23.08
CA GLU A 308 3.91 8.00 22.68
C GLU A 308 3.76 8.94 23.88
N LEU A 309 3.45 8.40 25.06
CA LEU A 309 3.29 9.15 26.31
C LEU A 309 4.61 9.28 27.10
N TRP A 310 5.70 8.68 26.61
CA TRP A 310 7.03 8.78 27.23
C TRP A 310 7.91 9.83 26.57
N GLU A 311 8.00 9.81 25.23
CA GLU A 311 9.02 10.50 24.42
C GLU A 311 8.63 11.88 23.89
N SER A 312 7.70 12.52 24.57
CA SER A 312 6.84 13.49 23.92
C SER A 312 7.48 14.88 23.72
N GLU A 313 8.62 15.19 24.37
CA GLU A 313 9.46 16.38 24.07
C GLU A 313 10.23 16.27 22.75
N ALA A 314 10.51 15.05 22.27
CA ALA A 314 11.45 14.81 21.17
C ALA A 314 10.78 14.57 19.80
N ARG A 315 9.44 14.53 19.74
CA ARG A 315 8.65 14.09 18.56
C ARG A 315 8.20 15.22 17.61
N GLY A 316 8.73 16.44 17.74
CA GLY A 316 8.61 17.45 16.67
C GLY A 316 8.41 18.89 17.16
N ARG A 317 8.79 19.86 16.31
CA ARG A 317 8.79 21.31 16.59
C ARG A 317 7.41 21.94 16.75
N ASN A 318 6.31 21.21 16.47
CA ASN A 318 4.94 21.73 16.34
C ASN A 318 3.92 21.08 17.31
N LYS A 319 4.37 20.48 18.42
CA LYS A 319 3.46 19.99 19.48
C LYS A 319 3.58 20.84 20.73
N ILE A 320 2.45 21.08 21.38
CA ILE A 320 2.34 21.89 22.60
C ILE A 320 2.14 20.94 23.78
N LYS A 321 2.89 21.16 24.86
CA LYS A 321 2.75 20.41 26.11
C LYS A 321 1.62 21.01 26.94
N ILE A 322 0.69 20.18 27.40
CA ILE A 322 -0.40 20.60 28.29
C ILE A 322 -0.54 19.65 29.47
N ALA A 323 -0.97 20.18 30.62
CA ALA A 323 -1.38 19.36 31.76
C ALA A 323 -2.88 19.08 31.68
N THR A 324 -3.30 17.86 32.01
CA THR A 324 -4.69 17.41 31.94
C THR A 324 -5.20 16.90 33.27
N ASP A 325 -6.52 16.85 33.44
CA ASP A 325 -7.18 16.33 34.64
C ASP A 325 -7.22 14.80 34.68
N HIS A 326 -6.81 14.16 33.58
CA HIS A 326 -6.69 12.72 33.45
C HIS A 326 -5.24 12.27 33.57
N THR A 327 -5.03 11.10 34.17
CA THR A 327 -3.70 10.49 34.26
C THR A 327 -3.60 9.32 33.29
N PHE A 328 -2.54 9.34 32.48
CA PHE A 328 -2.18 8.26 31.56
C PHE A 328 -0.89 7.57 32.01
N VAL A 329 -0.58 6.42 31.41
CA VAL A 329 0.66 5.68 31.68
C VAL A 329 1.56 5.70 30.44
N GLY A 330 2.77 6.25 30.59
CA GLY A 330 3.84 6.17 29.61
C GLY A 330 4.75 4.96 29.86
N ARG A 331 5.20 4.32 28.77
CA ARG A 331 6.15 3.19 28.79
C ARG A 331 7.53 3.69 28.38
N ASN A 332 8.54 3.42 29.21
CA ASN A 332 9.92 3.74 28.89
C ASN A 332 10.43 2.84 27.75
N PRO A 333 10.76 3.38 26.57
CA PRO A 333 11.27 2.57 25.47
C PRO A 333 12.57 1.84 25.80
N LEU A 334 13.44 2.43 26.63
CA LEU A 334 14.67 1.79 27.10
C LEU A 334 14.41 0.50 27.90
N ALA A 335 13.23 0.37 28.53
CA ALA A 335 12.86 -0.83 29.26
C ALA A 335 12.38 -1.98 28.34
N ASP A 336 12.19 -1.70 27.06
CA ASP A 336 11.77 -2.66 26.04
C ASP A 336 12.92 -3.08 25.11
N VAL A 337 14.13 -2.57 25.34
CA VAL A 337 15.34 -2.96 24.62
C VAL A 337 15.71 -4.41 24.95
N LYS A 338 15.95 -5.18 23.88
CA LYS A 338 16.38 -6.57 23.90
C LYS A 338 17.89 -6.64 23.76
N GLU A 339 18.62 -6.50 24.87
CA GLU A 339 20.09 -6.48 24.88
C GLU A 339 20.70 -7.77 24.28
N ASP A 340 20.08 -8.92 24.53
CA ASP A 340 20.49 -10.23 23.99
C ASP A 340 19.78 -10.58 22.66
N GLY A 341 18.98 -9.65 22.13
CA GLY A 341 18.14 -9.85 20.96
C GLY A 341 18.89 -9.59 19.66
N ILE A 342 18.83 -10.55 18.74
CA ILE A 342 19.41 -10.41 17.39
C ILE A 342 18.37 -10.69 16.30
N VAL A 343 18.43 -9.93 15.21
CA VAL A 343 17.54 -10.07 14.05
C VAL A 343 18.36 -10.46 12.81
N GLY A 344 17.95 -11.55 12.15
CA GLY A 344 18.45 -11.94 10.83
C GLY A 344 17.47 -11.51 9.74
N ILE A 345 17.95 -10.74 8.77
CA ILE A 345 17.16 -10.24 7.63
C ILE A 345 17.74 -10.85 6.36
N ASP A 346 16.94 -11.66 5.68
CA ASP A 346 17.23 -12.11 4.33
C ASP A 346 16.51 -11.22 3.32
N PHE A 347 17.23 -10.25 2.77
CA PHE A 347 16.70 -9.31 1.78
C PHE A 347 16.69 -9.99 0.41
N GLY A 348 15.62 -10.73 0.10
CA GLY A 348 15.46 -11.48 -1.14
C GLY A 348 14.87 -10.66 -2.30
N THR A 349 15.07 -11.14 -3.54
CA THR A 349 14.56 -10.48 -4.75
C THR A 349 13.04 -10.37 -4.77
N ARG A 350 12.34 -11.44 -4.40
CA ARG A 350 10.86 -11.51 -4.38
C ARG A 350 10.29 -11.12 -3.02
N SER A 351 10.93 -11.59 -1.95
CA SER A 351 10.44 -11.47 -0.58
C SER A 351 11.59 -11.32 0.40
N THR A 352 11.37 -10.53 1.44
CA THR A 352 12.25 -10.38 2.59
C THR A 352 11.80 -11.31 3.71
N ILE A 353 12.72 -12.11 4.27
CA ILE A 353 12.46 -12.92 5.46
C ILE A 353 13.12 -12.24 6.66
N VAL A 354 12.39 -12.17 7.77
CA VAL A 354 12.91 -11.65 9.03
C VAL A 354 12.76 -12.73 10.10
N VAL A 355 13.86 -13.04 10.79
CA VAL A 355 13.87 -13.94 11.94
C VAL A 355 14.54 -13.25 13.12
N PHE A 356 14.20 -13.65 14.34
CA PHE A 356 14.82 -13.12 15.55
C PHE A 356 15.10 -14.23 16.56
N GLN A 357 16.03 -13.93 17.47
CA GLN A 357 16.36 -14.74 18.63
C GLN A 357 16.45 -13.81 19.85
N ASP A 358 15.69 -14.10 20.90
CA ASP A 358 15.59 -13.30 22.14
C ASP A 358 15.55 -14.24 23.35
N GLY A 359 16.54 -14.13 24.25
CA GLY A 359 16.56 -14.75 25.58
C GLY A 359 16.59 -16.29 25.63
N THR A 360 16.45 -16.96 24.48
CA THR A 360 16.45 -18.41 24.32
C THR A 360 17.22 -18.80 23.05
N ASP A 361 17.63 -20.07 22.94
CA ASP A 361 18.25 -20.58 21.71
C ASP A 361 17.26 -20.76 20.55
N THR A 362 15.97 -20.47 20.75
CA THR A 362 14.94 -20.61 19.73
C THR A 362 14.95 -19.40 18.78
N ILE A 363 14.98 -19.69 17.48
CA ILE A 363 14.85 -18.70 16.40
C ILE A 363 13.41 -18.72 15.91
N MET A 364 12.80 -17.54 15.75
CA MET A 364 11.41 -17.40 15.31
C MET A 364 11.29 -16.46 14.10
N PRO A 365 10.43 -16.76 13.11
CA PRO A 365 10.18 -15.86 12.00
C PRO A 365 9.18 -14.75 12.39
N MET A 366 9.26 -13.61 11.70
CA MET A 366 8.43 -12.44 11.93
C MET A 366 7.59 -12.10 10.70
N ARG A 367 6.33 -11.70 10.93
CA ARG A 367 5.40 -11.25 9.89
C ARG A 367 5.50 -9.73 9.73
N ILE A 368 5.57 -9.25 8.50
CA ILE A 368 5.64 -7.82 8.15
C ILE A 368 4.48 -7.50 7.19
N GLY A 369 3.83 -6.35 7.34
CA GLY A 369 2.86 -5.88 6.32
C GLY A 369 1.48 -6.57 6.35
N VAL A 370 1.15 -7.30 7.43
CA VAL A 370 -0.16 -7.95 7.61
C VAL A 370 -0.94 -7.20 8.69
N GLY A 371 -1.88 -6.35 8.28
CA GLY A 371 -2.62 -5.47 9.20
C GLY A 371 -3.65 -6.18 10.10
N ASP A 372 -4.10 -7.38 9.73
CA ASP A 372 -5.02 -8.18 10.54
C ASP A 372 -4.30 -9.38 11.18
N MET A 373 -3.93 -9.22 12.45
CA MET A 373 -3.27 -10.27 13.24
C MET A 373 -4.25 -11.35 13.74
N SER A 374 -5.57 -11.13 13.61
CA SER A 374 -6.62 -12.06 14.06
C SER A 374 -6.96 -13.16 13.05
N ALA A 375 -6.54 -12.99 11.79
CA ALA A 375 -6.70 -14.00 10.75
C ALA A 375 -5.85 -15.26 11.02
N GLN A 376 -6.33 -16.42 10.55
CA GLN A 376 -5.59 -17.68 10.63
C GLN A 376 -4.20 -17.53 10.00
N ILE A 377 -3.16 -17.89 10.75
CA ILE A 377 -1.77 -17.76 10.32
C ILE A 377 -1.51 -18.69 9.12
N ARG A 378 -0.85 -18.16 8.09
CA ARG A 378 -0.44 -18.92 6.90
C ARG A 378 1.07 -18.78 6.65
N PRO A 379 1.77 -19.81 6.12
CA PRO A 379 3.22 -19.77 5.89
C PRO A 379 3.67 -18.59 5.03
N GLU A 380 2.86 -18.20 4.04
CA GLU A 380 3.18 -17.14 3.09
C GLU A 380 3.26 -15.76 3.75
N GLN A 381 2.68 -15.58 4.94
CA GLN A 381 2.72 -14.33 5.71
C GLN A 381 4.09 -14.04 6.34
N TYR A 382 5.00 -15.01 6.33
CA TYR A 382 6.39 -14.83 6.77
C TYR A 382 7.33 -14.53 5.60
N GLU A 383 6.80 -14.53 4.37
CA GLU A 383 7.50 -14.18 3.14
C GLU A 383 7.05 -12.82 2.65
N ASN A 384 7.64 -11.77 3.19
CA ASN A 384 7.16 -10.40 3.02
C ASN A 384 7.56 -9.89 1.62
N PRO A 385 6.63 -9.63 0.67
CA PRO A 385 7.01 -9.17 -0.67
C PRO A 385 7.90 -7.91 -0.62
N THR A 386 8.89 -7.83 -1.49
CA THR A 386 9.82 -6.69 -1.57
C THR A 386 9.25 -5.59 -2.47
N VAL A 387 8.06 -5.10 -2.13
CA VAL A 387 7.30 -4.12 -2.92
C VAL A 387 6.96 -2.89 -2.10
N ILE A 388 7.05 -1.70 -2.72
CA ILE A 388 6.64 -0.41 -2.16
C ILE A 388 5.57 0.19 -3.08
N GLU A 389 4.51 0.79 -2.53
CA GLU A 389 3.50 1.58 -3.24
C GLU A 389 3.56 3.04 -2.76
N LEU A 390 3.74 3.98 -3.70
CA LEU A 390 3.85 5.41 -3.45
C LEU A 390 2.52 6.11 -3.74
N LYS A 391 1.81 6.53 -2.72
CA LYS A 391 0.51 7.19 -2.88
C LYS A 391 0.64 8.71 -2.87
N ASN A 392 1.30 9.26 -1.85
CA ASN A 392 1.55 10.69 -1.67
C ASN A 392 2.93 10.93 -1.07
N MET A 393 3.95 11.04 -1.92
CA MET A 393 5.34 11.10 -1.46
C MET A 393 5.71 12.44 -0.81
N GLU A 394 5.09 13.54 -1.23
CA GLU A 394 5.32 14.85 -0.61
C GLU A 394 4.88 14.87 0.86
N SER A 395 3.68 14.34 1.13
CA SER A 395 3.17 14.21 2.50
C SER A 395 4.05 13.28 3.33
N PHE A 396 4.41 12.12 2.78
CA PHE A 396 5.29 11.18 3.46
C PHE A 396 6.63 11.81 3.85
N LEU A 397 7.34 12.43 2.90
CA LEU A 397 8.67 13.02 3.16
C LEU A 397 8.60 14.12 4.20
N LYS A 398 7.59 15.00 4.14
CA LYS A 398 7.37 16.05 5.14
C LYS A 398 7.21 15.46 6.54
N SER A 399 6.42 14.39 6.69
CA SER A 399 6.22 13.71 7.97
C SER A 399 7.49 12.95 8.40
N TYR A 400 8.15 12.25 7.49
CA TYR A 400 9.37 11.47 7.75
C TYR A 400 10.54 12.35 8.24
N GLU A 401 10.66 13.58 7.74
CA GLU A 401 11.68 14.56 8.14
C GLU A 401 11.33 15.30 9.45
N SER A 402 10.09 15.17 9.96
CA SER A 402 9.62 15.96 11.11
C SER A 402 10.24 15.56 12.46
N ALA A 403 10.75 14.34 12.58
CA ALA A 403 11.37 13.80 13.79
C ALA A 403 12.52 12.85 13.44
N GLU A 404 13.48 12.69 14.35
CA GLU A 404 14.63 11.78 14.17
C GLU A 404 14.24 10.30 14.33
N GLY A 405 13.28 10.01 15.20
CA GLY A 405 12.82 8.66 15.51
C GLY A 405 11.30 8.57 15.57
N ARG A 406 10.72 7.52 14.97
CA ARG A 406 9.28 7.25 14.88
C ARG A 406 8.43 8.47 14.48
N PRO A 407 8.76 9.12 13.34
CA PRO A 407 7.96 10.23 12.83
C PRO A 407 6.48 9.83 12.66
N ASP A 408 5.58 10.80 12.71
CA ASP A 408 4.14 10.59 12.52
C ASP A 408 3.80 10.44 11.02
N THR A 409 4.45 9.48 10.35
CA THR A 409 4.14 9.10 8.95
C THR A 409 2.78 8.44 8.85
N GLU A 410 2.17 8.43 7.66
CA GLU A 410 0.89 7.76 7.42
C GLU A 410 1.03 6.62 6.40
N TRP A 411 0.44 5.47 6.72
CA TRP A 411 0.37 4.31 5.83
C TRP A 411 -0.40 4.58 4.53
N ASN A 412 -1.28 5.59 4.54
CA ASN A 412 -1.99 6.02 3.34
C ASN A 412 -1.11 6.85 2.38
N ASP A 413 0.08 7.28 2.81
CA ASP A 413 1.03 7.98 1.93
C ASP A 413 1.98 7.00 1.23
N VAL A 414 2.45 5.96 1.94
CA VAL A 414 3.31 4.90 1.39
C VAL A 414 2.91 3.56 2.02
N THR A 415 2.70 2.52 1.22
CA THR A 415 2.50 1.14 1.72
C THR A 415 3.64 0.24 1.27
N VAL A 416 3.87 -0.86 2.01
CA VAL A 416 4.88 -1.87 1.65
C VAL A 416 4.33 -3.29 1.73
N SER A 417 5.06 -4.23 1.14
CA SER A 417 4.89 -5.67 1.30
C SER A 417 3.54 -6.20 0.82
N HIS A 418 2.84 -7.03 1.60
CA HIS A 418 1.62 -7.73 1.18
C HIS A 418 0.52 -6.77 0.71
N THR A 419 0.32 -5.64 1.39
CA THR A 419 -0.67 -4.62 0.99
C THR A 419 -0.31 -4.03 -0.38
N ALA A 420 0.94 -3.59 -0.57
CA ALA A 420 1.42 -3.04 -1.84
C ALA A 420 1.33 -4.07 -2.98
N TYR A 421 1.76 -5.31 -2.75
CA TYR A 421 1.71 -6.39 -3.75
C TYR A 421 0.28 -6.75 -4.16
N ARG A 422 -0.65 -6.84 -3.21
CA ARG A 422 -2.07 -7.08 -3.50
C ARG A 422 -2.64 -5.94 -4.35
N ASN A 423 -2.40 -4.68 -3.97
CA ASN A 423 -2.88 -3.52 -4.73
C ASN A 423 -2.30 -3.49 -6.16
N MET A 424 -1.02 -3.84 -6.32
CA MET A 424 -0.35 -3.93 -7.62
C MET A 424 -0.98 -4.97 -8.55
N THR A 425 -1.33 -6.15 -8.00
CA THR A 425 -1.86 -7.27 -8.78
C THR A 425 -3.37 -7.20 -9.02
N SER A 426 -4.14 -6.54 -8.14
CA SER A 426 -5.59 -6.40 -8.27
C SER A 426 -6.07 -5.10 -8.92
N SER A 427 -5.20 -4.11 -9.10
CA SER A 427 -5.59 -2.82 -9.69
C SER A 427 -6.13 -3.01 -11.12
N THR A 428 -7.22 -2.34 -11.48
CA THR A 428 -7.77 -2.33 -12.86
C THR A 428 -7.34 -1.09 -13.65
N VAL A 429 -6.66 -0.13 -13.02
CA VAL A 429 -6.23 1.13 -13.64
C VAL A 429 -4.77 0.99 -14.09
N SER A 430 -4.50 1.16 -15.39
CA SER A 430 -3.16 1.05 -15.99
C SER A 430 -2.16 2.06 -15.41
N ASP A 431 -2.61 3.32 -15.23
CA ASP A 431 -1.76 4.47 -14.89
C ASP A 431 -1.12 4.41 -13.49
N ASN A 432 -1.59 3.53 -12.59
CA ASN A 432 -1.02 3.44 -11.23
C ASN A 432 0.19 2.51 -11.12
N PHE A 433 0.54 1.72 -12.14
CA PHE A 433 1.67 0.78 -12.04
C PHE A 433 3.05 1.44 -11.74
N TYR A 434 3.32 2.68 -12.19
CA TYR A 434 4.54 3.43 -11.81
C TYR A 434 4.55 3.89 -10.36
N SER A 435 3.44 3.75 -9.62
CA SER A 435 3.45 3.99 -8.17
C SER A 435 4.05 2.82 -7.39
N TYR A 436 4.33 1.69 -8.05
CA TYR A 436 4.90 0.51 -7.41
C TYR A 436 6.38 0.33 -7.74
N PHE A 437 7.19 0.09 -6.72
CA PHE A 437 8.57 -0.35 -6.84
C PHE A 437 8.68 -1.80 -6.40
N TYR A 438 8.77 -2.74 -7.34
CA TYR A 438 8.76 -4.19 -7.04
C TYR A 438 10.10 -4.91 -7.31
N ASP A 439 11.07 -4.24 -7.94
CA ASP A 439 12.39 -4.80 -8.28
C ASP A 439 13.51 -4.17 -7.42
N LEU A 440 13.24 -3.90 -6.13
CA LEU A 440 14.13 -3.13 -5.24
C LEU A 440 15.54 -3.72 -5.16
N LYS A 441 15.67 -5.04 -4.93
CA LYS A 441 16.99 -5.72 -4.87
C LYS A 441 17.71 -5.68 -6.22
N GLN A 442 16.98 -5.82 -7.34
CA GLN A 442 17.58 -5.79 -8.67
C GLN A 442 18.08 -4.39 -9.03
N TRP A 443 17.30 -3.36 -8.72
CA TRP A 443 17.71 -1.96 -8.90
C TRP A 443 18.97 -1.62 -8.10
N CYS A 444 19.11 -2.14 -6.87
CA CYS A 444 20.34 -1.98 -6.10
C CYS A 444 21.53 -2.66 -6.79
N ALA A 445 21.32 -3.83 -7.38
CA ALA A 445 22.37 -4.64 -8.01
C ALA A 445 22.65 -4.28 -9.48
N ASP A 446 21.94 -3.31 -10.05
CA ASP A 446 22.10 -2.92 -11.44
C ASP A 446 23.48 -2.27 -11.67
N SER A 447 24.26 -2.89 -12.56
CA SER A 447 25.60 -2.44 -12.94
C SER A 447 25.58 -1.23 -13.90
N ASP A 448 24.44 -0.93 -14.54
CA ASP A 448 24.33 0.24 -15.42
C ASP A 448 24.22 1.52 -14.58
N LYS A 449 25.35 2.24 -14.48
CA LYS A 449 25.45 3.51 -13.76
C LYS A 449 24.60 4.64 -14.35
N ASN A 450 24.14 4.49 -15.60
CA ASN A 450 23.28 5.45 -16.28
C ASN A 450 21.81 5.03 -16.25
N HIS A 451 21.47 3.92 -15.59
CA HIS A 451 20.09 3.49 -15.47
C HIS A 451 19.27 4.51 -14.67
N ILE A 452 18.13 4.92 -15.22
CA ILE A 452 17.19 5.83 -14.57
C ILE A 452 15.84 5.13 -14.47
N VAL A 453 15.33 4.99 -13.24
CA VAL A 453 13.98 4.50 -12.95
C VAL A 453 13.07 5.70 -12.70
N THR A 454 12.02 5.84 -13.51
CA THR A 454 10.97 6.82 -13.27
C THR A 454 9.85 6.18 -12.45
N ILE A 455 9.50 6.82 -11.34
CA ILE A 455 8.39 6.44 -10.46
C ILE A 455 7.42 7.61 -10.42
N LYS A 456 6.13 7.33 -10.35
CA LYS A 456 5.08 8.34 -10.24
C LYS A 456 4.15 7.98 -9.10
N ASP A 457 3.99 8.88 -8.13
CA ASP A 457 3.03 8.65 -7.05
C ASP A 457 1.58 8.81 -7.54
N GLN A 458 0.61 8.40 -6.73
CA GLN A 458 -0.82 8.48 -7.10
C GLN A 458 -1.36 9.92 -7.08
N CYS A 459 -0.61 10.89 -6.56
CA CYS A 459 -0.87 12.32 -6.69
C CYS A 459 -0.38 12.92 -8.02
N GLY A 460 0.39 12.16 -8.80
CA GLY A 460 0.91 12.56 -10.11
C GLY A 460 2.29 13.20 -10.07
N ASN A 461 2.99 13.18 -8.94
CA ASN A 461 4.36 13.65 -8.82
C ASN A 461 5.33 12.61 -9.39
N GLU A 462 6.29 13.07 -10.20
CA GLU A 462 7.26 12.21 -10.88
C GLU A 462 8.65 12.32 -10.22
N TYR A 463 9.26 11.16 -9.99
CA TYR A 463 10.57 11.01 -9.34
C TYR A 463 11.48 10.19 -10.26
N GLN A 464 12.65 10.74 -10.57
CA GLN A 464 13.70 10.04 -11.29
C GLN A 464 14.73 9.53 -10.29
N LEU A 465 14.89 8.21 -10.24
CA LEU A 465 15.93 7.56 -9.44
C LEU A 465 17.05 7.11 -10.36
N THR A 466 18.23 7.68 -10.16
CA THR A 466 19.47 7.25 -10.82
C THR A 466 19.97 5.94 -10.23
N SER A 467 20.96 5.32 -10.87
CA SER A 467 21.60 4.07 -10.41
C SER A 467 21.92 4.13 -8.93
N TYR A 468 21.64 3.02 -8.22
CA TYR A 468 21.75 2.99 -6.78
C TYR A 468 23.17 3.32 -6.30
N LEU A 469 24.23 2.93 -7.02
CA LEU A 469 25.61 3.23 -6.62
C LEU A 469 25.98 4.70 -6.78
N THR A 470 25.56 5.36 -7.86
CA THR A 470 25.94 6.75 -8.18
C THR A 470 24.92 7.79 -7.72
N GLY A 471 23.72 7.38 -7.30
CA GLY A 471 22.59 8.25 -7.01
C GLY A 471 22.61 8.96 -5.65
N GLU A 472 23.69 9.65 -5.31
CA GLU A 472 23.72 10.54 -4.13
C GLU A 472 22.74 11.72 -4.23
N ASP A 473 22.34 12.10 -5.45
CA ASP A 473 21.40 13.19 -5.74
C ASP A 473 19.91 12.76 -5.79
N ASN A 474 19.61 11.48 -5.50
CA ASN A 474 18.22 11.01 -5.48
C ASN A 474 17.46 11.70 -4.33
N ARG A 475 16.24 12.19 -4.61
CA ARG A 475 15.42 12.92 -3.64
C ARG A 475 15.09 12.09 -2.39
N PHE A 476 14.97 10.78 -2.54
CA PHE A 476 14.79 9.84 -1.45
C PHE A 476 15.42 8.49 -1.83
N ASP A 477 15.68 7.66 -0.83
CA ASP A 477 16.15 6.30 -0.99
C ASP A 477 14.98 5.32 -0.72
N PRO A 478 14.44 4.64 -1.75
CA PRO A 478 13.36 3.67 -1.54
C PRO A 478 13.76 2.52 -0.62
N LEU A 479 15.04 2.13 -0.59
CA LEU A 479 15.52 1.06 0.27
C LEU A 479 15.55 1.49 1.74
N GLU A 480 15.93 2.75 2.01
CA GLU A 480 15.83 3.33 3.34
C GLU A 480 14.38 3.34 3.85
N ILE A 481 13.43 3.76 3.00
CA ILE A 481 12.00 3.78 3.34
C ILE A 481 11.48 2.35 3.62
N TYR A 482 11.87 1.38 2.79
CA TYR A 482 11.50 -0.02 3.01
C TYR A 482 12.07 -0.54 4.34
N ALA A 483 13.34 -0.24 4.65
CA ALA A 483 13.98 -0.61 5.90
C ALA A 483 13.37 0.10 7.12
N TYR A 484 12.87 1.33 6.96
CA TYR A 484 12.09 2.03 7.99
C TYR A 484 10.81 1.27 8.34
N TYR A 485 10.06 0.83 7.34
CA TYR A 485 8.86 0.02 7.58
C TYR A 485 9.20 -1.33 8.21
N LEU A 486 10.22 -2.04 7.72
CA LEU A 486 10.71 -3.26 8.37
C LEU A 486 11.05 -2.99 9.84
N GLY A 487 11.75 -1.89 10.11
CA GLY A 487 12.11 -1.44 11.45
C GLY A 487 10.89 -1.18 12.34
N LEU A 488 9.80 -0.58 11.84
CA LEU A 488 8.57 -0.37 12.62
C LEU A 488 7.88 -1.68 12.98
N TYR A 489 7.86 -2.65 12.06
CA TYR A 489 7.30 -3.98 12.33
C TYR A 489 8.19 -4.80 13.28
N ILE A 490 9.51 -4.66 13.20
CA ILE A 490 10.46 -5.30 14.13
C ILE A 490 10.36 -4.67 15.52
N ASN A 491 10.42 -3.33 15.57
CA ASN A 491 10.52 -2.53 16.79
C ASN A 491 9.18 -1.86 17.11
N ASN A 492 8.38 -2.52 17.94
CA ASN A 492 7.11 -2.00 18.43
C ASN A 492 6.84 -2.51 19.84
N ILE A 493 5.80 -1.99 20.49
CA ILE A 493 5.56 -2.28 21.90
C ILE A 493 5.24 -3.77 22.16
N ARG A 494 4.74 -4.53 21.18
CA ARG A 494 4.50 -5.98 21.34
C ARG A 494 5.80 -6.79 21.27
N ASN A 495 6.72 -6.39 20.40
CA ASN A 495 7.97 -7.12 20.14
C ASN A 495 9.13 -6.67 21.04
N GLY A 496 9.10 -5.43 21.51
CA GLY A 496 10.25 -4.75 22.10
C GLY A 496 11.11 -4.08 21.03
N ILE A 497 12.37 -3.82 21.38
CA ILE A 497 13.32 -3.08 20.54
C ILE A 497 14.59 -3.89 20.38
N TYR A 498 14.95 -4.23 19.15
CA TYR A 498 16.19 -4.90 18.79
C TYR A 498 17.23 -3.88 18.34
N LEU A 499 18.50 -4.14 18.63
CA LEU A 499 19.59 -3.24 18.26
C LEU A 499 20.68 -3.92 17.42
N ASP A 500 20.71 -5.26 17.34
CA ASP A 500 21.66 -6.01 16.51
C ASP A 500 20.99 -6.71 15.32
N TYR A 501 21.44 -6.39 14.11
CA TYR A 501 20.85 -6.81 12.84
C TYR A 501 21.91 -7.36 11.90
N LEU A 502 21.62 -8.55 11.34
CA LEU A 502 22.44 -9.21 10.33
C LEU A 502 21.70 -9.30 9.00
N LEU A 503 22.34 -8.84 7.91
CA LEU A 503 21.83 -8.97 6.55
C LEU A 503 22.57 -10.06 5.79
N SER A 504 21.84 -10.87 5.02
CA SER A 504 22.42 -11.76 4.00
C SER A 504 22.75 -11.00 2.72
N PHE A 505 23.77 -11.48 2.00
CA PHE A 505 24.09 -11.00 0.66
C PHE A 505 24.54 -12.16 -0.24
N PRO A 506 24.29 -12.07 -1.57
CA PRO A 506 24.93 -12.94 -2.54
C PRO A 506 26.45 -12.79 -2.49
N ILE A 507 27.15 -13.85 -2.88
CA ILE A 507 28.62 -13.83 -2.87
C ILE A 507 29.16 -12.87 -3.93
N THR A 508 28.45 -12.73 -5.04
CA THR A 508 28.80 -11.89 -6.20
C THR A 508 28.73 -10.39 -5.94
N TYR A 509 28.08 -9.94 -4.85
CA TYR A 509 27.94 -8.51 -4.57
C TYR A 509 29.26 -7.88 -4.14
N GLU A 510 29.61 -6.77 -4.79
CA GLU A 510 30.79 -5.96 -4.47
C GLU A 510 30.66 -5.31 -3.08
N LYS A 511 31.81 -5.05 -2.45
CA LYS A 511 31.89 -4.46 -1.10
C LYS A 511 31.23 -3.09 -1.01
N GLU A 512 31.45 -2.24 -2.01
CA GLU A 512 30.84 -0.90 -2.08
C GLU A 512 29.32 -0.97 -2.11
N LEU A 513 28.76 -1.89 -2.92
CA LEU A 513 27.33 -2.14 -2.98
C LEU A 513 26.78 -2.65 -1.63
N LYS A 514 27.45 -3.63 -1.00
CA LYS A 514 27.06 -4.16 0.32
C LYS A 514 27.02 -3.06 1.37
N GLU A 515 28.06 -2.22 1.46
CA GLU A 515 28.13 -1.11 2.40
C GLU A 515 27.04 -0.07 2.16
N LYS A 516 26.72 0.23 0.90
CA LYS A 516 25.63 1.16 0.57
C LYS A 516 24.27 0.63 1.02
N ILE A 517 23.97 -0.65 0.72
CA ILE A 517 22.75 -1.33 1.19
C ILE A 517 22.67 -1.32 2.72
N LEU A 518 23.75 -1.71 3.41
CA LEU A 518 23.81 -1.68 4.88
C LEU A 518 23.54 -0.28 5.42
N ASN A 519 24.05 0.77 4.78
CA ASN A 519 23.84 2.14 5.20
C ASN A 519 22.37 2.58 5.05
N SER A 520 21.71 2.22 3.94
CA SER A 520 20.27 2.47 3.75
C SER A 520 19.43 1.74 4.82
N PHE A 521 19.74 0.46 5.08
CA PHE A 521 19.08 -0.29 6.15
C PHE A 521 19.34 0.31 7.53
N ARG A 522 20.58 0.72 7.81
CA ARG A 522 20.97 1.37 9.06
C ARG A 522 20.18 2.65 9.30
N LYS A 523 20.05 3.51 8.28
CA LYS A 523 19.26 4.74 8.36
C LYS A 523 17.77 4.45 8.61
N GLY A 524 17.18 3.57 7.79
CA GLY A 524 15.75 3.24 7.88
C GLY A 524 15.39 2.60 9.22
N ILE A 525 16.11 1.55 9.63
CA ILE A 525 15.88 0.88 10.92
C ILE A 525 16.11 1.85 12.07
N ARG A 526 17.18 2.66 12.05
CA ARG A 526 17.44 3.68 13.07
C ARG A 526 16.27 4.66 13.18
N LYS A 527 15.72 5.13 12.05
CA LYS A 527 14.55 6.04 12.02
C LYS A 527 13.29 5.43 12.64
N SER A 528 13.17 4.10 12.63
CA SER A 528 12.05 3.39 13.27
C SER A 528 12.14 3.33 14.80
N LEU A 529 13.30 3.69 15.38
CA LEU A 529 13.54 3.59 16.81
C LEU A 529 12.96 4.80 17.57
N PRO A 530 12.46 4.60 18.80
CA PRO A 530 12.07 5.67 19.71
C PRO A 530 13.25 6.63 19.98
N VAL A 531 13.01 7.95 20.05
CA VAL A 531 14.07 8.96 20.21
C VAL A 531 14.89 8.79 21.49
N SER A 532 14.25 8.37 22.58
CA SER A 532 14.95 8.10 23.85
C SER A 532 15.98 6.98 23.73
N VAL A 533 15.79 6.03 22.80
CA VAL A 533 16.78 4.99 22.48
C VAL A 533 17.89 5.57 21.61
N LEU A 534 17.56 6.48 20.69
CA LEU A 534 18.54 7.16 19.82
C LEU A 534 19.48 8.10 20.59
N GLU A 535 18.99 8.70 21.67
CA GLU A 535 19.75 9.60 22.54
C GLU A 535 20.56 8.86 23.62
N ASP A 536 20.21 7.60 23.91
CA ASP A 536 20.95 6.79 24.87
C ASP A 536 22.26 6.25 24.26
N THR A 537 23.38 6.67 24.85
CA THR A 537 24.71 6.30 24.34
C THR A 537 24.96 4.80 24.41
N ASN A 538 24.49 4.10 25.45
CA ASN A 538 24.71 2.66 25.58
C ASN A 538 23.95 1.88 24.50
N CYS A 539 22.70 2.27 24.21
CA CYS A 539 21.90 1.70 23.13
C CYS A 539 22.53 1.95 21.76
N MET A 540 23.06 3.14 21.52
CA MET A 540 23.68 3.47 20.23
C MET A 540 25.08 2.86 20.06
N ASP A 541 25.79 2.55 21.15
CA ASP A 541 27.05 1.81 21.10
C ASP A 541 26.84 0.33 20.69
N ILE A 542 25.67 -0.24 21.00
CA ILE A 542 25.31 -1.61 20.62
C ILE A 542 24.51 -1.68 19.31
N PHE A 543 23.95 -0.57 18.82
CA PHE A 543 23.18 -0.56 17.58
C PHE A 543 24.06 -0.91 16.38
N SER A 544 23.80 -2.06 15.76
CA SER A 544 24.59 -2.60 14.67
C SER A 544 23.70 -3.11 13.54
N VAL A 545 24.02 -2.70 12.32
CA VAL A 545 23.53 -3.31 11.08
C VAL A 545 24.75 -3.76 10.30
N GLN A 546 24.95 -5.07 10.20
CA GLN A 546 26.17 -5.70 9.71
C GLN A 546 25.88 -6.80 8.68
N THR A 547 26.89 -7.14 7.88
CA THR A 547 26.87 -8.31 7.00
C THR A 547 26.94 -9.58 7.84
N GLY A 548 26.00 -10.50 7.64
CA GLY A 548 26.12 -11.86 8.13
C GLY A 548 26.97 -12.74 7.19
N VAL A 549 26.91 -14.05 7.40
CA VAL A 549 27.47 -15.00 6.44
C VAL A 549 26.76 -14.89 5.09
N SER A 550 27.43 -15.27 3.99
CA SER A 550 26.81 -15.26 2.67
C SER A 550 25.59 -16.18 2.59
N GLU A 551 24.62 -15.85 1.74
CA GLU A 551 23.36 -16.58 1.56
C GLU A 551 23.54 -18.12 1.50
N PRO A 552 24.39 -18.68 0.61
CA PRO A 552 24.53 -20.13 0.52
C PRO A 552 25.28 -20.75 1.71
N VAL A 553 26.18 -20.02 2.38
CA VAL A 553 26.85 -20.50 3.60
C VAL A 553 25.87 -20.49 4.79
N ALA A 554 25.02 -19.47 4.88
CA ALA A 554 23.94 -19.40 5.86
C ALA A 554 23.02 -20.63 5.71
N TYR A 555 22.62 -20.93 4.47
CA TYR A 555 21.81 -22.12 4.22
C TYR A 555 22.55 -23.42 4.58
N ALA A 556 23.84 -23.57 4.24
CA ALA A 556 24.63 -24.74 4.62
C ALA A 556 24.61 -24.98 6.14
N ILE A 557 24.83 -23.92 6.92
CA ILE A 557 24.80 -23.96 8.39
C ILE A 557 23.45 -24.47 8.90
N THR A 558 22.35 -23.95 8.33
CA THR A 558 21.01 -24.41 8.65
C THR A 558 20.84 -25.88 8.25
N ALA A 559 21.18 -26.26 7.02
CA ALA A 559 21.02 -27.63 6.51
C ALA A 559 21.77 -28.67 7.36
N PHE A 560 23.03 -28.42 7.73
CA PHE A 560 23.79 -29.32 8.61
C PHE A 560 23.08 -29.53 9.96
N SER A 561 22.58 -28.45 10.56
CA SER A 561 21.83 -28.50 11.81
C SER A 561 20.51 -29.27 11.66
N GLU A 562 19.74 -28.94 10.63
CA GLU A 562 18.36 -29.42 10.45
C GLU A 562 18.30 -30.85 9.93
N PHE A 563 19.30 -31.32 9.18
CA PHE A 563 19.44 -32.72 8.80
C PHE A 563 20.18 -33.55 9.86
N GLY A 564 20.63 -32.95 10.96
CA GLY A 564 21.30 -33.69 12.05
C GLY A 564 22.69 -34.21 11.70
N LEU A 565 23.34 -33.60 10.71
CA LEU A 565 24.65 -33.99 10.20
C LEU A 565 25.75 -33.41 11.11
N LYS A 566 26.22 -34.22 12.05
CA LYS A 566 27.20 -33.81 13.07
C LYS A 566 28.51 -34.58 12.90
N PRO A 567 29.58 -33.97 12.35
CA PRO A 567 30.86 -34.65 12.19
C PRO A 567 31.45 -35.04 13.56
N SER A 568 32.02 -36.24 13.61
CA SER A 568 32.76 -36.77 14.74
C SER A 568 34.16 -36.13 14.84
N SER A 569 34.91 -36.45 15.91
CA SER A 569 36.28 -35.95 16.05
C SER A 569 37.18 -36.53 14.95
N GLY A 570 37.79 -35.67 14.13
CA GLY A 570 38.63 -36.09 13.00
C GLY A 570 37.86 -36.40 11.71
N GLU A 571 36.54 -36.24 11.72
CA GLU A 571 35.68 -36.35 10.54
C GLU A 571 35.42 -34.97 9.95
N GLU A 572 35.39 -34.90 8.62
CA GLU A 572 35.18 -33.68 7.85
C GLU A 572 34.26 -34.00 6.66
N TYR A 573 33.14 -33.30 6.56
CA TYR A 573 32.20 -33.44 5.46
C TYR A 573 32.50 -32.40 4.40
N LEU A 574 32.66 -32.82 3.15
CA LEU A 574 32.67 -31.90 2.01
C LEU A 574 31.23 -31.55 1.67
N TYR A 575 30.98 -30.30 1.30
CA TYR A 575 29.65 -29.87 0.89
C TYR A 575 29.63 -29.03 -0.38
N GLY A 576 28.51 -29.09 -1.07
CA GLY A 576 28.11 -28.18 -2.13
C GLY A 576 26.68 -27.69 -1.90
N VAL A 577 26.45 -26.38 -1.95
CA VAL A 577 25.11 -25.78 -1.90
C VAL A 577 24.75 -25.29 -3.30
N PHE A 578 23.58 -25.69 -3.79
CA PHE A 578 22.96 -25.14 -4.99
C PHE A 578 21.77 -24.27 -4.54
N ASP A 579 22.00 -22.97 -4.36
CA ASP A 579 20.98 -22.05 -3.89
C ASP A 579 20.15 -21.51 -5.04
N PHE A 580 19.01 -22.13 -5.28
CA PHE A 580 18.14 -21.81 -6.39
C PHE A 580 17.06 -20.81 -5.97
N GLY A 581 17.45 -19.53 -6.00
CA GLY A 581 16.65 -18.40 -5.57
C GLY A 581 15.58 -17.94 -6.56
N GLY A 582 15.04 -16.75 -6.29
CA GLY A 582 14.06 -16.07 -7.15
C GLY A 582 14.72 -15.35 -8.33
N GLY A 583 15.80 -14.61 -8.09
CA GLY A 583 16.49 -13.84 -9.13
C GLY A 583 17.84 -14.41 -9.56
N THR A 584 18.50 -15.20 -8.73
CA THR A 584 19.84 -15.75 -9.00
C THR A 584 19.93 -17.19 -8.51
N THR A 585 20.96 -17.89 -9.00
CA THR A 585 21.38 -19.18 -8.46
C THR A 585 22.83 -19.07 -8.02
N ASP A 586 23.10 -19.31 -6.74
CA ASP A 586 24.43 -19.18 -6.16
C ASP A 586 24.96 -20.56 -5.71
N PHE A 587 26.24 -20.82 -5.96
CA PHE A 587 26.91 -22.06 -5.58
C PHE A 587 27.93 -21.80 -4.49
N SER A 588 27.99 -22.69 -3.49
CA SER A 588 29.02 -22.62 -2.46
C SER A 588 29.59 -24.00 -2.18
N PHE A 589 30.92 -24.08 -2.17
CA PHE A 589 31.67 -25.31 -1.92
C PHE A 589 32.59 -25.14 -0.72
N GLY A 590 32.66 -26.17 0.11
CA GLY A 590 33.45 -26.08 1.33
C GLY A 590 33.54 -27.37 2.10
N SER A 591 33.96 -27.24 3.35
CA SER A 591 34.01 -28.35 4.30
C SER A 591 33.41 -27.99 5.66
N TYR A 592 32.89 -28.99 6.35
CA TYR A 592 32.29 -28.88 7.67
C TYR A 592 32.89 -29.92 8.61
N ARG A 593 33.49 -29.46 9.70
CA ARG A 593 34.21 -30.33 10.64
C ARG A 593 33.91 -29.95 12.08
N ARG A 594 34.21 -30.87 12.99
CA ARG A 594 34.19 -30.57 14.43
C ARG A 594 35.36 -29.67 14.82
N SER A 595 35.13 -28.72 15.72
CA SER A 595 36.19 -27.84 16.22
C SER A 595 37.26 -28.61 16.99
N ASP A 596 38.51 -28.15 16.86
CA ASP A 596 39.65 -28.73 17.55
C ASP A 596 39.61 -28.45 19.05
N ALA A 597 40.33 -29.25 19.85
CA ALA A 597 40.30 -29.14 21.32
C ALA A 597 40.64 -27.73 21.86
N SER A 598 41.46 -26.95 21.14
CA SER A 598 41.79 -25.56 21.45
C SER A 598 40.62 -24.59 21.23
N GLU A 599 39.74 -24.88 20.27
CA GLU A 599 38.61 -24.04 19.87
C GLU A 599 37.27 -24.48 20.49
N LYS A 600 37.18 -25.72 21.00
CA LYS A 600 35.96 -26.34 21.59
C LYS A 600 35.28 -25.54 22.70
N LYS A 601 36.03 -24.67 23.39
CA LYS A 601 35.43 -23.79 24.42
C LYS A 601 34.51 -22.73 23.81
N LYS A 602 34.78 -22.32 22.56
CA LYS A 602 34.06 -21.26 21.85
C LYS A 602 33.12 -21.84 20.77
N TYR A 603 33.61 -22.82 20.01
CA TYR A 603 32.91 -23.35 18.84
C TYR A 603 32.73 -24.87 18.94
N ASP A 604 31.59 -25.38 18.50
CA ASP A 604 31.34 -26.81 18.34
C ASP A 604 31.82 -27.32 16.98
N TYR A 605 31.61 -26.49 15.94
CA TYR A 605 31.91 -26.82 14.55
C TYR A 605 32.60 -25.68 13.83
N VAL A 606 33.32 -26.02 12.76
CA VAL A 606 33.95 -25.08 11.84
C VAL A 606 33.44 -25.38 10.43
N ILE A 607 32.89 -24.38 9.77
CA ILE A 607 32.54 -24.41 8.35
C ILE A 607 33.57 -23.58 7.57
N THR A 608 34.21 -24.19 6.59
CA THR A 608 35.21 -23.55 5.73
C THR A 608 34.63 -23.36 4.34
N HIS A 609 34.48 -22.11 3.93
CA HIS A 609 34.17 -21.74 2.56
C HIS A 609 35.44 -21.80 1.72
N ILE A 610 35.42 -22.54 0.60
CA ILE A 610 36.56 -22.70 -0.30
C ILE A 610 36.39 -21.86 -1.57
N SER A 611 35.24 -22.00 -2.20
CA SER A 611 34.95 -21.36 -3.48
C SER A 611 33.45 -21.25 -3.70
N SER A 612 33.09 -20.35 -4.58
CA SER A 612 31.72 -20.05 -4.97
C SER A 612 31.62 -19.87 -6.48
N GLY A 613 30.44 -20.15 -7.01
CA GLY A 613 30.04 -19.86 -8.37
C GLY A 613 28.60 -19.38 -8.40
N GLY A 614 28.02 -19.24 -9.60
CA GLY A 614 26.62 -18.93 -9.72
C GLY A 614 26.23 -18.48 -11.12
N ASP A 615 24.93 -18.29 -11.31
CA ASP A 615 24.30 -17.79 -12.51
C ASP A 615 23.28 -16.71 -12.14
N ARG A 616 23.58 -15.47 -12.55
CA ARG A 616 22.77 -14.28 -12.24
C ARG A 616 21.45 -14.22 -13.01
N TYR A 617 21.29 -15.04 -14.05
CA TYR A 617 20.10 -15.10 -14.90
C TYR A 617 19.34 -16.42 -14.72
N LEU A 618 19.70 -17.24 -13.72
CA LEU A 618 18.99 -18.46 -13.37
C LEU A 618 18.27 -18.26 -12.05
N GLY A 619 16.96 -18.14 -12.08
CA GLY A 619 16.13 -17.94 -10.89
C GLY A 619 14.67 -18.11 -11.26
N GLY A 620 13.80 -18.35 -10.26
CA GLY A 620 12.37 -18.59 -10.51
C GLY A 620 11.67 -17.46 -11.28
N GLU A 621 12.01 -16.19 -11.03
CA GLU A 621 11.44 -15.04 -11.76
C GLU A 621 12.03 -14.95 -13.18
N ASN A 622 13.34 -15.13 -13.36
CA ASN A 622 13.97 -15.13 -14.70
C ASN A 622 13.43 -16.25 -15.59
N LEU A 623 13.15 -17.44 -15.01
CA LEU A 623 12.53 -18.54 -15.74
C LEU A 623 11.11 -18.18 -16.19
N LEU A 624 10.33 -17.51 -15.34
CA LEU A 624 8.99 -17.04 -15.71
C LEU A 624 9.03 -15.96 -16.78
N GLU A 625 9.97 -15.02 -16.70
CA GLU A 625 10.19 -14.01 -17.74
C GLU A 625 10.56 -14.65 -19.08
N MET A 626 11.45 -15.65 -19.08
CA MET A 626 11.84 -16.40 -20.27
C MET A 626 10.63 -17.11 -20.90
N LEU A 627 9.79 -17.78 -20.11
CA LEU A 627 8.58 -18.42 -20.60
C LEU A 627 7.58 -17.41 -21.17
N ALA A 628 7.35 -16.32 -20.45
CA ALA A 628 6.48 -15.23 -20.90
C ALA A 628 6.98 -14.64 -22.22
N PHE A 629 8.30 -14.48 -22.36
CA PHE A 629 8.96 -14.00 -23.57
C PHE A 629 8.72 -14.91 -24.77
N GLU A 630 8.96 -16.22 -24.64
CA GLU A 630 8.73 -17.16 -25.74
C GLU A 630 7.25 -17.23 -26.15
N ILE A 631 6.32 -17.12 -25.19
CA ILE A 631 4.89 -17.07 -25.49
C ILE A 631 4.53 -15.81 -26.27
N PHE A 632 4.90 -14.61 -25.81
CA PHE A 632 4.50 -13.39 -26.53
C PHE A 632 5.21 -13.29 -27.89
N LYS A 633 6.47 -13.73 -27.99
CA LYS A 633 7.24 -13.80 -29.25
C LYS A 633 6.55 -14.68 -30.29
N ALA A 634 6.08 -15.87 -29.89
CA ALA A 634 5.29 -16.72 -30.78
C ALA A 634 3.97 -16.07 -31.21
N ASN A 635 3.37 -15.26 -30.33
CA ASN A 635 2.11 -14.56 -30.55
C ASN A 635 2.25 -13.16 -31.18
N HIS A 636 3.45 -12.75 -31.64
CA HIS A 636 3.72 -11.39 -32.14
C HIS A 636 2.68 -10.89 -33.15
N SER A 637 2.27 -11.75 -34.10
CA SER A 637 1.29 -11.40 -35.14
C SER A 637 -0.09 -11.04 -34.58
N ARG A 638 -0.49 -11.62 -33.44
CA ARG A 638 -1.75 -11.34 -32.75
C ARG A 638 -1.65 -10.08 -31.90
N LEU A 639 -0.52 -9.88 -31.23
CA LEU A 639 -0.22 -8.71 -30.40
C LEU A 639 -0.14 -7.41 -31.22
N LEU A 640 0.27 -7.52 -32.48
CA LEU A 640 0.30 -6.43 -33.46
C LEU A 640 -1.06 -6.10 -34.08
N ARG A 641 -2.14 -6.82 -33.73
CA ARG A 641 -3.45 -6.65 -34.37
C ARG A 641 -4.51 -6.13 -33.41
N ARG A 642 -5.20 -5.07 -33.83
CA ARG A 642 -6.44 -4.58 -33.21
C ARG A 642 -7.57 -4.59 -34.23
N ASN A 643 -8.73 -5.15 -33.89
CA ASN A 643 -9.89 -5.27 -34.79
C ASN A 643 -9.56 -5.88 -36.17
N GLY A 644 -8.62 -6.84 -36.21
CA GLY A 644 -8.24 -7.55 -37.44
C GLY A 644 -7.31 -6.78 -38.39
N LYS A 645 -6.76 -5.63 -37.99
CA LYS A 645 -5.75 -4.86 -38.75
C LYS A 645 -4.45 -4.77 -37.97
N TYR A 646 -3.32 -4.71 -38.68
CA TYR A 646 -2.04 -4.35 -38.08
C TYR A 646 -2.14 -2.91 -37.54
N ASP A 647 -1.85 -2.75 -36.26
CA ASP A 647 -1.96 -1.50 -35.53
C ASP A 647 -0.68 -1.28 -34.73
N PHE A 648 -0.08 -0.09 -34.90
CA PHE A 648 1.07 0.35 -34.12
C PHE A 648 0.70 0.63 -32.65
N LYS A 649 -0.59 0.57 -32.32
CA LYS A 649 -1.13 0.65 -30.95
C LYS A 649 -1.44 -0.74 -30.35
N GLY A 650 -0.62 -1.74 -30.70
CA GLY A 650 -0.75 -3.11 -30.21
C GLY A 650 -0.46 -3.26 -28.70
N ILE A 651 -0.16 -4.50 -28.29
CA ILE A 651 0.20 -4.84 -26.91
C ILE A 651 1.72 -4.97 -26.81
N GLU A 652 2.33 -4.17 -25.94
CA GLU A 652 3.77 -4.19 -25.68
C GLU A 652 4.13 -5.04 -24.45
N PHE A 653 5.37 -5.54 -24.41
CA PHE A 653 5.99 -6.26 -23.31
C PHE A 653 7.42 -5.74 -23.07
N SER A 654 7.94 -5.88 -21.86
CA SER A 654 9.35 -5.61 -21.57
C SER A 654 10.24 -6.75 -22.10
N LEU A 655 11.47 -6.44 -22.50
CA LEU A 655 12.47 -7.45 -22.85
C LEU A 655 13.12 -7.99 -21.57
N PRO A 656 13.02 -9.30 -21.27
CA PRO A 656 13.73 -9.88 -20.14
C PRO A 656 15.24 -9.83 -20.29
N ASN A 657 15.93 -9.86 -19.15
CA ASN A 657 17.38 -9.96 -19.12
C ASN A 657 17.84 -11.30 -19.74
N GLY A 658 18.84 -11.23 -20.63
CA GLY A 658 19.38 -12.41 -21.32
C GLY A 658 18.59 -12.89 -22.55
N CYS A 659 17.45 -12.26 -22.88
CA CYS A 659 16.71 -12.53 -24.11
C CYS A 659 17.12 -11.58 -25.25
N GLU A 660 17.15 -12.08 -26.48
CA GLU A 660 17.48 -11.29 -27.67
C GLU A 660 16.24 -10.77 -28.39
N ARG A 661 16.34 -9.60 -29.03
CA ARG A 661 15.28 -9.09 -29.90
C ARG A 661 15.07 -10.01 -31.10
N PHE A 662 13.81 -10.16 -31.51
CA PHE A 662 13.44 -10.92 -32.71
C PHE A 662 12.98 -9.99 -33.84
N LEU A 663 12.97 -10.49 -35.09
CA LEU A 663 12.50 -9.73 -36.25
C LEU A 663 11.02 -9.34 -36.07
N GLY A 664 10.69 -8.05 -36.23
CA GLY A 664 9.31 -7.56 -36.02
C GLY A 664 8.97 -7.20 -34.58
N SER A 665 9.96 -7.20 -33.67
CA SER A 665 9.78 -6.82 -32.26
C SER A 665 9.86 -5.32 -31.97
N GLU A 666 10.13 -4.49 -32.99
CA GLU A 666 10.41 -3.05 -32.85
C GLU A 666 9.30 -2.27 -32.15
N THR A 667 8.05 -2.73 -32.27
CA THR A 667 6.85 -2.10 -31.68
C THR A 667 6.21 -2.97 -30.60
N LEU A 668 6.81 -4.11 -30.25
CA LEU A 668 6.32 -5.03 -29.22
C LEU A 668 7.17 -5.00 -27.96
N ILE A 669 8.42 -4.56 -28.07
CA ILE A 669 9.36 -4.46 -26.96
C ILE A 669 9.47 -3.00 -26.53
N SER A 670 9.14 -2.74 -25.27
CA SER A 670 9.12 -1.40 -24.69
C SER A 670 9.44 -1.44 -23.21
N ASN A 671 10.02 -0.36 -22.68
CA ASN A 671 10.24 -0.19 -21.24
C ASN A 671 9.09 0.59 -20.58
N SER A 672 7.95 0.73 -21.28
CA SER A 672 6.78 1.44 -20.79
C SER A 672 6.13 0.73 -19.59
N GLN A 673 5.35 1.50 -18.83
CA GLN A 673 4.54 1.02 -17.72
C GLN A 673 3.66 -0.18 -18.08
N LYS A 674 3.01 -0.07 -19.25
CA LYS A 674 2.05 -1.06 -19.76
C LYS A 674 2.80 -2.33 -20.13
N ALA A 675 3.96 -2.18 -20.76
CA ALA A 675 4.83 -3.29 -21.15
C ALA A 675 5.35 -4.09 -19.94
N LYS A 676 5.85 -3.41 -18.91
CA LYS A 676 6.30 -4.06 -17.65
C LYS A 676 5.15 -4.75 -16.93
N ARG A 677 3.99 -4.11 -16.88
CA ARG A 677 2.78 -4.69 -16.28
C ARG A 677 2.28 -5.92 -17.03
N ASN A 678 2.21 -5.85 -18.35
CA ASN A 678 1.80 -6.96 -19.21
C ASN A 678 2.72 -8.18 -19.00
N MET A 679 4.04 -7.95 -18.95
CA MET A 679 5.02 -8.97 -18.61
C MET A 679 4.71 -9.60 -17.25
N LYS A 680 4.55 -8.77 -16.20
CA LYS A 680 4.27 -9.27 -14.85
C LYS A 680 2.97 -10.07 -14.76
N GLN A 681 1.90 -9.63 -15.43
CA GLN A 681 0.62 -10.34 -15.41
C GLN A 681 0.72 -11.71 -16.10
N LEU A 682 1.45 -11.80 -17.22
CA LEU A 682 1.70 -13.09 -17.87
C LEU A 682 2.55 -14.01 -16.99
N MET A 683 3.61 -13.50 -16.33
CA MET A 683 4.41 -14.28 -15.39
C MET A 683 3.58 -14.86 -14.24
N GLU A 684 2.70 -14.07 -13.61
CA GLU A 684 1.85 -14.55 -12.52
C GLU A 684 0.85 -15.63 -12.98
N LYS A 685 0.39 -15.57 -14.24
CA LYS A 685 -0.46 -16.63 -14.83
C LYS A 685 0.32 -17.91 -15.13
N LEU A 686 1.61 -17.82 -15.44
CA LEU A 686 2.50 -18.97 -15.70
C LEU A 686 3.11 -19.56 -14.43
N ARG A 687 3.14 -18.80 -13.32
CA ARG A 687 3.72 -19.23 -12.05
C ARG A 687 3.20 -20.57 -11.53
N PRO A 688 1.87 -20.86 -11.56
CA PRO A 688 1.37 -22.17 -11.15
C PRO A 688 1.98 -23.33 -11.94
N PHE A 689 2.24 -23.14 -13.24
CA PHE A 689 2.89 -24.16 -14.07
C PHE A 689 4.35 -24.39 -13.65
N TRP A 690 5.10 -23.32 -13.43
CA TRP A 690 6.48 -23.42 -12.95
C TRP A 690 6.58 -24.11 -11.59
N GLU A 691 5.78 -23.68 -10.61
CA GLU A 691 5.85 -24.17 -9.22
C GLU A 691 5.31 -25.59 -9.06
N THR A 692 4.56 -26.12 -10.04
CA THR A 692 4.01 -27.49 -10.02
C THR A 692 4.66 -28.43 -11.04
N LEU A 693 5.65 -27.98 -11.81
CA LEU A 693 6.30 -28.80 -12.83
C LEU A 693 6.88 -30.09 -12.21
N GLY A 694 6.52 -31.24 -12.78
CA GLY A 694 7.03 -32.55 -12.33
C GLY A 694 6.46 -33.06 -11.00
N SER A 695 5.51 -32.34 -10.38
CA SER A 695 4.89 -32.74 -9.10
C SER A 695 3.88 -33.89 -9.22
N GLY A 696 3.42 -34.21 -10.44
CA GLY A 696 2.41 -35.25 -10.67
C GLY A 696 1.02 -34.90 -10.15
N ILE A 697 0.73 -33.62 -9.89
CA ILE A 697 -0.58 -33.14 -9.41
C ILE A 697 -1.67 -33.49 -10.42
N ASP A 698 -2.73 -34.15 -9.95
CA ASP A 698 -3.96 -34.35 -10.70
C ASP A 698 -4.86 -33.10 -10.58
N LEU A 699 -4.96 -32.34 -11.68
CA LEU A 699 -5.76 -31.11 -11.80
C LEU A 699 -7.28 -31.34 -11.67
N TYR A 700 -7.72 -32.60 -11.65
CA TYR A 700 -9.12 -33.00 -11.55
C TYR A 700 -9.49 -33.65 -10.21
N SER A 701 -8.54 -33.77 -9.28
CA SER A 701 -8.82 -34.25 -7.92
C SER A 701 -9.46 -33.17 -7.04
N GLU A 702 -10.51 -33.52 -6.29
CA GLU A 702 -11.13 -32.66 -5.26
C GLU A 702 -10.22 -32.41 -4.04
N SER A 703 -9.08 -33.10 -3.92
CA SER A 703 -8.15 -33.01 -2.78
C SER A 703 -6.93 -32.10 -3.00
N THR A 704 -6.89 -31.34 -4.10
CA THR A 704 -5.75 -30.47 -4.43
C THR A 704 -5.71 -29.23 -3.53
N THR A 705 -4.52 -28.84 -3.05
CA THR A 705 -4.30 -27.69 -2.15
C THR A 705 -4.12 -26.35 -2.89
N LEU A 706 -4.20 -26.35 -4.22
CA LEU A 706 -4.09 -25.15 -5.05
C LEU A 706 -5.39 -24.35 -5.03
N ASP A 707 -5.27 -23.03 -5.15
CA ASP A 707 -6.43 -22.15 -5.31
C ASP A 707 -7.08 -22.29 -6.70
N GLU A 708 -8.33 -21.83 -6.82
CA GLU A 708 -9.12 -21.92 -8.06
C GLU A 708 -8.47 -21.21 -9.25
N ALA A 709 -7.76 -20.10 -9.03
CA ALA A 709 -7.10 -19.35 -10.09
C ALA A 709 -5.89 -20.12 -10.64
N SER A 710 -5.09 -20.71 -9.75
CA SER A 710 -3.97 -21.59 -10.10
C SER A 710 -4.43 -22.81 -10.93
N ILE A 711 -5.52 -23.46 -10.51
CA ILE A 711 -6.12 -24.59 -11.25
C ILE A 711 -6.60 -24.15 -12.64
N SER A 712 -7.22 -22.98 -12.73
CA SER A 712 -7.70 -22.42 -14.01
C SER A 712 -6.55 -22.20 -14.99
N SER A 713 -5.46 -21.56 -14.55
CA SER A 713 -4.28 -21.33 -15.38
C SER A 713 -3.67 -22.64 -15.89
N LEU A 714 -3.48 -23.64 -15.02
CA LEU A 714 -2.93 -24.94 -15.41
C LEU A 714 -3.79 -25.65 -16.46
N LYS A 715 -5.12 -25.62 -16.31
CA LYS A 715 -6.07 -26.20 -17.29
C LYS A 715 -6.07 -25.47 -18.65
N GLN A 716 -5.75 -24.18 -18.68
CA GLN A 716 -5.62 -23.44 -19.93
C GLN A 716 -4.34 -23.87 -20.65
N ILE A 717 -3.22 -23.93 -19.92
CA ILE A 717 -1.91 -24.33 -20.45
C ILE A 717 -1.98 -25.74 -21.05
N ASP A 718 -2.62 -26.69 -20.37
CA ASP A 718 -2.85 -28.05 -20.87
C ASP A 718 -3.65 -28.09 -22.20
N LYS A 719 -4.54 -27.12 -22.40
CA LYS A 719 -5.30 -26.95 -23.66
C LYS A 719 -4.53 -26.21 -24.76
N GLY A 720 -3.29 -25.79 -24.49
CA GLY A 720 -2.45 -25.11 -25.46
C GLY A 720 -2.65 -23.60 -25.56
N TYR A 721 -3.21 -22.93 -24.55
CA TYR A 721 -3.33 -21.47 -24.52
C TYR A 721 -3.27 -20.90 -23.10
N ILE A 722 -3.13 -19.58 -22.97
CA ILE A 722 -3.30 -18.88 -21.69
C ILE A 722 -4.06 -17.58 -21.91
N LYS A 723 -5.00 -17.26 -21.01
CA LYS A 723 -5.71 -15.98 -20.99
C LYS A 723 -5.13 -15.07 -19.93
N VAL A 724 -4.82 -13.85 -20.33
CA VAL A 724 -4.21 -12.83 -19.48
C VAL A 724 -4.87 -11.50 -19.76
N ASP A 725 -5.13 -10.73 -18.73
CA ASP A 725 -5.54 -9.34 -18.88
C ASP A 725 -4.32 -8.55 -19.38
N LEU A 726 -4.48 -7.72 -20.41
CA LEU A 726 -3.37 -7.00 -21.01
C LEU A 726 -3.77 -5.58 -21.35
N PHE A 727 -2.83 -4.65 -21.30
CA PHE A 727 -3.06 -3.27 -21.70
C PHE A 727 -2.46 -3.01 -23.08
N ASP A 728 -3.24 -2.36 -23.93
CA ASP A 728 -2.74 -1.86 -25.21
C ASP A 728 -1.98 -0.53 -25.05
N ASN A 729 -1.39 -0.05 -26.14
CA ASN A 729 -0.63 1.20 -26.14
C ASN A 729 -1.48 2.45 -25.84
N ASP A 730 -2.82 2.40 -26.01
CA ASP A 730 -3.74 3.47 -25.59
C ASP A 730 -4.03 3.43 -24.09
N GLY A 731 -3.77 2.29 -23.42
CA GLY A 731 -3.97 2.11 -21.98
C GLY A 731 -5.31 1.47 -21.66
N GLU A 732 -6.00 0.98 -22.69
CA GLU A 732 -7.23 0.23 -22.57
C GLU A 732 -6.94 -1.18 -22.06
N LEU A 733 -7.74 -1.63 -21.10
CA LEU A 733 -7.70 -2.99 -20.58
C LEU A 733 -8.36 -3.95 -21.58
N LEU A 734 -7.59 -4.92 -22.05
CA LEU A 734 -8.02 -6.05 -22.85
C LEU A 734 -8.12 -7.27 -21.94
N GLU A 735 -9.32 -7.49 -21.38
CA GLU A 735 -9.60 -8.62 -20.50
C GLU A 735 -9.50 -9.96 -21.25
N ASP A 736 -9.00 -10.99 -20.55
CA ASP A 736 -8.97 -12.37 -21.04
C ASP A 736 -8.30 -12.55 -22.41
N PHE A 737 -7.30 -11.73 -22.72
CA PHE A 737 -6.57 -11.80 -23.99
C PHE A 737 -5.87 -13.15 -24.12
N MET A 738 -6.26 -13.91 -25.14
CA MET A 738 -5.78 -15.27 -25.37
C MET A 738 -4.44 -15.27 -26.13
N LEU A 739 -3.45 -15.92 -25.54
CA LEU A 739 -2.14 -16.22 -26.12
C LEU A 739 -2.03 -17.72 -26.36
N ASP A 740 -1.65 -18.10 -27.59
CA ASP A 740 -1.49 -19.49 -27.98
C ASP A 740 -0.14 -20.04 -27.48
N ILE A 741 -0.15 -21.24 -26.91
CA ILE A 741 1.05 -22.01 -26.56
C ILE A 741 1.24 -23.13 -27.60
N SER A 742 0.13 -23.70 -28.08
CA SER A 742 0.10 -24.67 -29.17
C SER A 742 -1.10 -24.38 -30.08
N ASN A 743 -0.84 -24.04 -31.33
CA ASN A 743 -1.83 -23.79 -32.36
C ASN A 743 -1.25 -24.10 -33.76
N GLU A 744 -1.55 -25.30 -34.26
CA GLU A 744 -1.06 -25.80 -35.56
C GLU A 744 -1.46 -24.89 -36.73
N ALA A 745 -2.64 -24.24 -36.66
CA ALA A 745 -3.15 -23.42 -37.76
C ALA A 745 -2.31 -22.16 -38.02
N VAL A 746 -1.59 -21.68 -37.00
CA VAL A 746 -0.69 -20.52 -37.09
C VAL A 746 0.78 -20.90 -36.86
N GLY A 747 1.08 -22.20 -36.76
CA GLY A 747 2.44 -22.72 -36.60
C GLY A 747 3.08 -22.44 -35.24
N ILE A 748 2.27 -22.25 -34.19
CA ILE A 748 2.76 -22.05 -32.82
C ILE A 748 2.82 -23.41 -32.12
N CYS A 749 3.99 -23.77 -31.58
CA CYS A 749 4.17 -24.95 -30.74
C CYS A 749 5.35 -24.68 -29.80
N ILE A 750 5.04 -24.34 -28.55
CA ILE A 750 6.03 -24.01 -27.52
C ILE A 750 6.00 -25.13 -26.48
N ASP A 751 7.13 -25.82 -26.32
CA ASP A 751 7.29 -26.77 -25.22
C ASP A 751 7.85 -26.04 -23.99
N LEU A 752 6.95 -25.59 -23.12
CA LEU A 752 7.32 -24.88 -21.90
C LEU A 752 8.12 -25.76 -20.93
N ALA A 753 7.90 -27.07 -20.94
CA ALA A 753 8.61 -27.99 -20.06
C ALA A 753 10.05 -28.20 -20.54
N GLU A 754 10.26 -28.37 -21.85
CA GLU A 754 11.59 -28.48 -22.46
C GLU A 754 12.42 -27.21 -22.24
N LEU A 755 11.83 -26.02 -22.39
CA LEU A 755 12.51 -24.74 -22.13
C LEU A 755 13.02 -24.65 -20.68
N LEU A 756 12.20 -25.07 -19.71
CA LEU A 756 12.59 -25.11 -18.31
C LEU A 756 13.66 -26.17 -18.04
N GLU A 757 13.50 -27.39 -18.56
CA GLU A 757 14.47 -28.48 -18.39
C GLU A 757 15.85 -28.07 -18.91
N ASN A 758 15.91 -27.53 -20.12
CA ASN A 758 17.15 -27.08 -20.75
C ASN A 758 17.85 -25.99 -19.93
N ARG A 759 17.10 -24.98 -19.46
CA ARG A 759 17.69 -23.85 -18.71
C ARG A 759 18.17 -24.27 -17.33
N ILE A 760 17.44 -25.15 -16.65
CA ILE A 760 17.84 -25.69 -15.33
C ILE A 760 19.05 -26.63 -15.49
N GLU A 761 19.06 -27.47 -16.54
CA GLU A 761 20.19 -28.36 -16.84
C GLU A 761 21.48 -27.59 -17.07
N GLN A 762 21.43 -26.42 -17.73
CA GLN A 762 22.60 -25.54 -17.85
C GLN A 762 23.16 -25.13 -16.48
N GLY A 763 22.30 -24.74 -15.53
CA GLY A 763 22.72 -24.41 -14.17
C GLY A 763 23.35 -25.60 -13.43
N VAL A 764 22.74 -26.78 -13.53
CA VAL A 764 23.29 -28.02 -12.95
C VAL A 764 24.66 -28.33 -13.56
N ARG A 765 24.80 -28.23 -14.88
CA ARG A 765 26.08 -28.42 -15.56
C ARG A 765 27.15 -27.46 -15.02
N GLN A 766 26.82 -26.18 -14.87
CA GLN A 766 27.74 -25.18 -14.31
C GLN A 766 28.16 -25.52 -12.88
N PHE A 767 27.24 -25.99 -12.02
CA PHE A 767 27.56 -26.45 -10.68
C PHE A 767 28.65 -27.54 -10.69
N PHE A 768 28.52 -28.56 -11.55
CA PHE A 768 29.52 -29.64 -11.63
C PHE A 768 30.85 -29.18 -12.26
N ILE A 769 30.83 -28.19 -13.17
CA ILE A 769 32.06 -27.55 -13.68
C ILE A 769 32.81 -26.87 -12.53
N PHE A 770 32.13 -26.06 -11.71
CA PHE A 770 32.75 -25.43 -10.55
C PHE A 770 33.21 -26.44 -9.50
N LEU A 771 32.42 -27.49 -9.25
CA LEU A 771 32.78 -28.57 -8.34
C LEU A 771 34.12 -29.21 -8.74
N LYS A 772 34.31 -29.49 -10.04
CA LYS A 772 35.56 -30.04 -10.59
C LYS A 772 36.78 -29.15 -10.34
N ASN A 773 36.58 -27.84 -10.35
CA ASN A 773 37.66 -26.89 -10.07
C ASN A 773 38.01 -26.83 -8.57
N CYS A 774 37.09 -27.22 -7.69
CA CYS A 774 37.26 -27.18 -6.24
C CYS A 774 37.83 -28.49 -5.66
N PHE A 775 37.28 -29.62 -6.10
CA PHE A 775 37.62 -30.94 -5.57
C PHE A 775 37.82 -31.92 -6.72
N SER A 776 38.88 -32.72 -6.65
CA SER A 776 38.99 -33.91 -7.49
C SER A 776 38.09 -35.02 -6.96
N ILE A 777 37.61 -35.90 -7.84
CA ILE A 777 36.75 -37.03 -7.43
C ILE A 777 37.49 -37.97 -6.46
N GLU A 778 38.82 -38.09 -6.60
CA GLU A 778 39.67 -38.85 -5.68
C GLU A 778 39.58 -38.26 -4.26
N LYS A 779 39.67 -36.93 -4.14
CA LYS A 779 39.57 -36.22 -2.86
C LYS A 779 38.17 -36.38 -2.26
N ILE A 780 37.12 -36.32 -3.08
CA ILE A 780 35.75 -36.56 -2.60
C ILE A 780 35.62 -37.98 -2.02
N ALA A 781 36.19 -38.98 -2.70
CA ALA A 781 36.19 -40.35 -2.23
C ALA A 781 37.04 -40.55 -0.96
N GLU A 782 38.20 -39.88 -0.83
CA GLU A 782 39.05 -39.91 0.36
C GLU A 782 38.33 -39.40 1.62
N TYR A 783 37.46 -38.40 1.46
CA TYR A 783 36.65 -37.81 2.53
C TYR A 783 35.32 -38.54 2.76
N GLY A 784 35.09 -39.68 2.09
CA GLY A 784 33.91 -40.52 2.27
C GLY A 784 32.65 -40.05 1.54
N GLY A 785 32.76 -39.04 0.67
CA GLY A 785 31.68 -38.47 -0.12
C GLY A 785 31.54 -36.95 0.00
N MET A 786 30.48 -36.43 -0.61
CA MET A 786 30.07 -35.03 -0.54
C MET A 786 28.57 -34.90 -0.28
N GLU A 787 28.22 -33.99 0.63
CA GLU A 787 26.85 -33.61 0.93
C GLU A 787 26.42 -32.45 0.00
N ILE A 788 25.44 -32.69 -0.88
CA ILE A 788 24.90 -31.67 -1.79
C ILE A 788 23.56 -31.19 -1.24
N PHE A 789 23.44 -29.91 -0.91
CA PHE A 789 22.20 -29.31 -0.43
C PHE A 789 21.52 -28.51 -1.54
N LEU A 790 20.30 -28.89 -1.90
CA LEU A 790 19.44 -28.09 -2.78
C LEU A 790 18.75 -27.02 -1.92
N ALA A 791 19.01 -25.75 -2.22
CA ALA A 791 18.50 -24.61 -1.45
C ALA A 791 17.61 -23.71 -2.29
N GLY A 792 17.04 -22.69 -1.65
CA GLY A 792 16.10 -21.76 -2.26
C GLY A 792 14.73 -22.38 -2.52
N ASN A 793 13.77 -21.53 -2.91
CA ASN A 793 12.41 -22.01 -3.22
C ASN A 793 12.36 -22.84 -4.50
N SER A 794 13.10 -22.41 -5.52
CA SER A 794 13.14 -23.09 -6.81
C SER A 794 13.82 -24.46 -6.68
N GLY A 795 14.60 -24.67 -5.62
CA GLY A 795 15.18 -25.97 -5.23
C GLY A 795 14.16 -27.05 -4.88
N LYS A 796 12.87 -26.71 -4.72
CA LYS A 796 11.78 -27.67 -4.54
C LYS A 796 11.38 -28.38 -5.84
N CYS A 797 11.84 -27.89 -6.99
CA CYS A 797 11.47 -28.44 -8.29
C CYS A 797 11.95 -29.91 -8.43
N PRO A 798 11.05 -30.89 -8.63
CA PRO A 798 11.43 -32.30 -8.80
C PRO A 798 12.39 -32.54 -9.97
N LEU A 799 12.30 -31.72 -11.02
CA LEU A 799 13.18 -31.82 -12.19
C LEU A 799 14.65 -31.55 -11.82
N LEU A 800 14.91 -30.64 -10.88
CA LEU A 800 16.25 -30.33 -10.43
C LEU A 800 16.92 -31.58 -9.85
N LYS A 801 16.22 -32.31 -8.99
CA LYS A 801 16.74 -33.54 -8.39
C LYS A 801 17.07 -34.60 -9.44
N LYS A 802 16.17 -34.83 -10.41
CA LYS A 802 16.41 -35.73 -11.56
C LYS A 802 17.68 -35.35 -12.33
N LEU A 803 17.91 -34.06 -12.56
CA LEU A 803 19.12 -33.57 -13.23
C LEU A 803 20.37 -33.78 -12.38
N PHE A 804 20.30 -33.53 -11.06
CA PHE A 804 21.41 -33.84 -10.16
C PHE A 804 21.75 -35.33 -10.12
N ASP A 805 20.75 -36.22 -10.08
CA ASP A 805 20.96 -37.67 -10.15
C ASP A 805 21.69 -38.06 -11.45
N LYS A 806 21.27 -37.50 -12.60
CA LYS A 806 21.95 -37.70 -13.89
C LYS A 806 23.41 -37.22 -13.86
N TYR A 807 23.67 -36.01 -13.37
CA TYR A 807 25.00 -35.42 -13.41
C TYR A 807 25.96 -36.01 -12.37
N THR A 808 25.47 -36.46 -11.21
CA THR A 808 26.30 -37.19 -10.24
C THR A 808 26.80 -38.52 -10.81
N GLU A 809 25.97 -39.25 -11.57
CA GLU A 809 26.39 -40.47 -12.28
C GLU A 809 27.45 -40.16 -13.37
N MET A 810 27.23 -39.10 -14.16
CA MET A 810 28.19 -38.66 -15.18
C MET A 810 29.53 -38.25 -14.55
N TYR A 811 29.49 -37.49 -13.45
CA TYR A 811 30.68 -36.98 -12.78
C TYR A 811 31.49 -38.10 -12.10
N SER A 812 30.81 -39.09 -11.50
CA SER A 812 31.45 -40.26 -10.87
C SER A 812 32.17 -41.17 -11.87
N HIS A 813 31.81 -41.07 -13.14
CA HIS A 813 32.45 -41.78 -14.27
C HIS A 813 33.37 -40.89 -15.12
N SER A 814 33.68 -39.67 -14.67
CA SER A 814 34.48 -38.71 -15.45
C SER A 814 35.99 -39.02 -15.51
N THR A 815 36.48 -39.96 -14.70
CA THR A 815 37.88 -40.44 -14.70
C THR A 815 37.97 -41.92 -15.06
N GLU A 816 39.18 -42.40 -15.42
CA GLU A 816 39.39 -43.82 -15.77
C GLU A 816 38.97 -44.79 -14.65
N LYS A 817 39.08 -44.34 -13.39
CA LYS A 817 38.63 -45.08 -12.22
C LYS A 817 37.18 -44.72 -11.93
N LYS A 818 36.27 -45.68 -12.16
CA LYS A 818 34.85 -45.51 -11.87
C LYS A 818 34.59 -45.49 -10.37
N TYR A 819 33.92 -44.47 -9.90
CA TYR A 819 33.45 -44.36 -8.53
C TYR A 819 31.94 -44.58 -8.44
N ASP A 820 31.45 -44.96 -7.27
CA ASP A 820 30.02 -45.09 -7.03
C ASP A 820 29.38 -43.70 -6.95
N HIS A 821 28.25 -43.52 -7.65
CA HIS A 821 27.45 -42.29 -7.56
C HIS A 821 26.93 -42.01 -6.14
N GLU A 822 26.83 -43.03 -5.26
CA GLU A 822 26.49 -42.86 -3.84
C GLU A 822 27.52 -42.02 -3.05
N LEU A 823 28.66 -41.68 -3.66
CA LEU A 823 29.58 -40.68 -3.13
C LEU A 823 28.92 -39.30 -2.96
N PHE A 824 27.89 -38.99 -3.76
CA PHE A 824 27.16 -37.74 -3.68
C PHE A 824 25.82 -37.95 -2.99
N ARG A 825 25.65 -37.32 -1.83
CA ARG A 825 24.41 -37.40 -1.03
C ARG A 825 23.62 -36.13 -1.24
N ILE A 826 22.55 -36.23 -2.03
CA ILE A 826 21.70 -35.08 -2.36
C ILE A 826 20.61 -34.93 -1.30
N TYR A 827 20.55 -33.77 -0.67
CA TYR A 827 19.52 -33.38 0.28
C TYR A 827 18.54 -32.42 -0.39
N PRO A 828 17.23 -32.72 -0.34
CA PRO A 828 16.19 -31.86 -0.89
C PRO A 828 16.08 -30.56 -0.08
N SER A 829 15.43 -29.56 -0.68
CA SER A 829 15.15 -28.28 -0.04
C SER A 829 14.35 -28.45 1.26
N LEU A 830 14.76 -27.74 2.32
CA LEU A 830 14.12 -27.81 3.64
C LEU A 830 12.63 -27.43 3.55
N GLY A 831 11.81 -28.02 4.42
CA GLY A 831 10.35 -27.83 4.42
C GLY A 831 9.59 -28.66 3.37
N THR A 832 10.28 -29.46 2.55
CA THR A 832 9.64 -30.47 1.69
C THR A 832 9.30 -31.74 2.47
N PRO A 833 8.31 -32.55 2.00
CA PRO A 833 8.02 -33.85 2.61
C PRO A 833 9.24 -34.79 2.61
N GLU A 834 10.05 -34.75 1.55
CA GLU A 834 11.28 -35.54 1.44
C GLU A 834 12.32 -35.12 2.49
N ALA A 835 12.52 -33.82 2.70
CA ALA A 835 13.41 -33.32 3.74
C ALA A 835 12.94 -33.80 5.13
N ALA A 836 11.65 -33.63 5.44
CA ALA A 836 11.09 -34.05 6.73
C ALA A 836 11.26 -35.55 6.99
N ALA A 837 11.17 -36.40 5.96
CA ALA A 837 11.44 -37.83 6.08
C ALA A 837 12.90 -38.13 6.48
N ILE A 838 13.86 -37.40 5.91
CA ILE A 838 15.29 -37.52 6.27
C ILE A 838 15.52 -37.01 7.71
N GLN A 839 14.91 -35.88 8.06
CA GLN A 839 15.01 -35.31 9.42
C GLN A 839 14.48 -36.28 10.47
N LEU A 840 13.31 -36.87 10.23
CA LEU A 840 12.70 -37.87 11.11
C LEU A 840 13.60 -39.11 11.27
N LYS A 841 14.19 -39.60 10.17
CA LYS A 841 15.15 -40.71 10.19
C LYS A 841 16.38 -40.39 11.05
N ASN A 842 16.79 -39.12 11.07
CA ASN A 842 17.92 -38.64 11.86
C ASN A 842 17.52 -38.18 13.29
N GLY A 843 16.28 -38.47 13.72
CA GLY A 843 15.79 -38.18 15.06
C GLY A 843 15.39 -36.72 15.30
N ILE A 844 15.20 -35.95 14.23
CA ILE A 844 14.72 -34.56 14.27
C ILE A 844 13.24 -34.58 13.92
N ASN A 845 12.40 -34.14 14.86
CA ASN A 845 10.96 -34.05 14.62
C ASN A 845 10.67 -32.78 13.81
N ALA A 846 10.39 -32.95 12.52
CA ALA A 846 10.02 -31.86 11.62
C ALA A 846 8.68 -32.19 10.97
N VAL A 847 7.73 -31.26 11.01
CA VAL A 847 6.43 -31.40 10.34
C VAL A 847 6.45 -30.57 9.05
N PRO A 848 6.23 -31.16 7.87
CA PRO A 848 6.13 -30.40 6.62
C PRO A 848 5.06 -29.30 6.73
N GLY A 849 5.42 -28.06 6.36
CA GLY A 849 4.51 -26.92 6.43
C GLY A 849 4.35 -26.29 7.82
N GLU A 850 5.11 -26.72 8.82
CA GLU A 850 5.16 -26.05 10.12
C GLU A 850 5.76 -24.65 10.01
N LEU A 851 5.08 -23.67 10.62
CA LEU A 851 5.40 -22.25 10.49
C LEU A 851 6.73 -21.85 11.15
N SER A 852 7.16 -22.57 12.17
CA SER A 852 8.36 -22.29 12.96
C SER A 852 9.63 -22.97 12.43
N GLY A 853 9.52 -23.90 11.48
CA GLY A 853 10.67 -24.62 10.93
C GLY A 853 11.38 -23.83 9.82
N PRO A 854 12.70 -23.95 9.67
CA PRO A 854 13.40 -23.43 8.50
C PRO A 854 12.99 -24.21 7.24
N THR A 855 12.84 -23.49 6.14
CA THR A 855 12.53 -24.02 4.81
C THR A 855 13.63 -23.66 3.82
N GLY A 856 13.52 -24.10 2.57
CA GLY A 856 14.37 -23.65 1.47
C GLY A 856 14.51 -22.13 1.35
N LYS A 857 13.46 -21.38 1.72
CA LYS A 857 13.44 -19.91 1.71
C LYS A 857 13.94 -19.31 3.01
N THR A 858 13.39 -19.76 4.14
CA THR A 858 13.68 -19.14 5.44
C THR A 858 15.02 -19.58 6.01
N GLY A 859 15.61 -20.67 5.50
CA GLY A 859 16.83 -21.28 6.01
C GLY A 859 18.06 -20.37 5.97
N VAL A 860 18.13 -19.43 5.02
CA VAL A 860 19.18 -18.40 4.98
C VAL A 860 19.12 -17.52 6.22
N ALA A 861 17.95 -16.95 6.54
CA ALA A 861 17.76 -16.07 7.69
C ALA A 861 18.08 -16.77 9.03
N TYR A 862 17.69 -18.05 9.19
CA TYR A 862 18.10 -18.87 10.35
C TYR A 862 19.61 -19.08 10.41
N GLY A 863 20.23 -19.28 9.24
CA GLY A 863 21.66 -19.47 9.06
C GLY A 863 22.47 -18.25 9.47
N LEU A 864 21.96 -17.04 9.23
CA LEU A 864 22.58 -15.79 9.68
C LEU A 864 22.75 -15.77 11.19
N ILE A 865 21.68 -16.10 11.93
CA ILE A 865 21.73 -16.13 13.40
C ILE A 865 22.65 -17.26 13.88
N LYS A 866 22.56 -18.47 13.29
CA LYS A 866 23.39 -19.63 13.69
C LYS A 866 24.86 -19.48 13.31
N GLY A 867 25.17 -18.70 12.28
CA GLY A 867 26.51 -18.44 11.74
C GLY A 867 27.13 -17.12 12.17
N ARG A 868 26.45 -16.34 13.03
CA ARG A 868 26.94 -15.05 13.51
C ARG A 868 28.29 -15.16 14.23
N LEU A 869 29.03 -14.06 14.24
CA LEU A 869 30.24 -13.94 15.07
C LEU A 869 29.87 -14.16 16.55
N GLY A 870 30.58 -15.05 17.22
CA GLY A 870 30.30 -15.44 18.61
C GLY A 870 29.31 -16.60 18.77
N SER A 871 28.73 -17.13 17.69
CA SER A 871 27.94 -18.36 17.73
C SER A 871 28.79 -19.61 17.96
N ARG A 872 28.14 -20.77 18.10
CA ARG A 872 28.80 -22.08 18.24
C ARG A 872 29.40 -22.61 16.93
N ILE A 873 29.19 -21.94 15.80
CA ILE A 873 29.73 -22.34 14.50
C ILE A 873 30.72 -21.28 14.03
N LYS A 874 31.97 -21.65 13.88
CA LYS A 874 33.00 -20.78 13.31
C LYS A 874 32.93 -20.85 11.79
N VAL A 875 32.80 -19.72 11.14
CA VAL A 875 32.83 -19.60 9.68
C VAL A 875 34.20 -19.09 9.28
N VAL A 876 34.85 -19.76 8.34
CA VAL A 876 36.18 -19.42 7.84
C VAL A 876 36.12 -19.32 6.32
N SER A 877 36.61 -18.23 5.73
CA SER A 877 36.91 -18.18 4.30
C SER A 877 38.36 -18.58 4.08
N SER A 878 38.64 -19.53 3.19
CA SER A 878 40.03 -19.92 2.87
C SER A 878 40.81 -18.84 2.11
N ASN A 879 40.14 -17.75 1.69
CA ASN A 879 40.67 -16.73 0.78
C ASN A 879 40.69 -15.30 1.38
N GLU A 880 40.75 -15.11 2.70
CA GLU A 880 40.77 -13.77 3.34
C GLU A 880 41.90 -12.83 2.83
N THR A 881 42.88 -13.32 2.06
CA THR A 881 43.91 -12.51 1.39
C THR A 881 43.78 -12.38 -0.14
N LYS A 882 42.78 -13.00 -0.80
CA LYS A 882 42.65 -13.02 -2.27
C LYS A 882 41.23 -12.86 -2.83
N GLU A 883 40.19 -12.85 -2.01
CA GLU A 883 38.80 -12.74 -2.49
C GLU A 883 38.41 -11.33 -3.00
N GLU A 884 39.20 -10.28 -2.74
CA GLU A 884 38.77 -8.90 -3.06
C GLU A 884 39.20 -8.37 -4.44
N SER A 885 39.83 -9.17 -5.33
CA SER A 885 40.17 -8.68 -6.68
C SER A 885 40.29 -9.77 -7.78
N SER A 886 39.33 -10.69 -7.89
CA SER A 886 39.23 -11.52 -9.10
C SER A 886 38.33 -10.86 -10.14
N PHE A 887 38.83 -10.76 -11.37
CA PHE A 887 38.09 -10.26 -12.51
C PHE A 887 36.91 -11.19 -12.86
N GLY A 888 35.73 -10.63 -13.12
CA GLY A 888 34.46 -11.35 -13.20
C GLY A 888 34.16 -12.02 -14.53
N TYR A 889 34.99 -11.79 -15.56
CA TYR A 889 34.72 -12.21 -16.94
C TYR A 889 35.91 -13.00 -17.50
N TYR A 890 35.61 -13.97 -18.37
CA TYR A 890 36.59 -14.53 -19.30
C TYR A 890 36.73 -13.57 -20.47
N LEU A 891 37.97 -13.27 -20.88
CA LEU A 891 38.23 -12.45 -22.06
C LEU A 891 38.87 -13.31 -23.13
N GLY A 892 38.46 -13.11 -24.37
CA GLY A 892 38.85 -13.98 -25.45
C GLY A 892 38.58 -13.39 -26.83
N HIS A 893 38.66 -14.26 -27.82
CA HIS A 893 38.30 -13.99 -29.19
C HIS A 893 37.35 -15.07 -29.75
N CYS A 894 36.80 -14.79 -30.92
CA CYS A 894 36.01 -15.75 -31.68
C CYS A 894 36.90 -16.45 -32.70
N GLU A 895 36.94 -17.78 -32.66
CA GLU A 895 37.58 -18.63 -33.66
C GLU A 895 36.56 -19.69 -34.10
N ASP A 896 36.25 -19.78 -35.40
CA ASP A 896 35.28 -20.72 -35.96
C ASP A 896 33.92 -20.78 -35.21
N ASP A 897 33.36 -19.62 -34.91
CA ASP A 897 32.10 -19.43 -34.14
C ASP A 897 32.15 -19.91 -32.68
N LEU A 898 33.34 -20.26 -32.16
CA LEU A 898 33.57 -20.62 -30.76
C LEU A 898 34.29 -19.51 -30.01
N PHE A 899 33.96 -19.36 -28.73
CA PHE A 899 34.69 -18.50 -27.81
C PHE A 899 35.97 -19.20 -27.36
N ILE A 900 37.11 -18.60 -27.66
CA ILE A 900 38.42 -19.06 -27.21
C ILE A 900 38.88 -18.15 -26.07
N CYS A 901 39.05 -18.74 -24.88
CA CYS A 901 39.49 -18.01 -23.70
C CYS A 901 41.00 -17.72 -23.75
N ASP A 902 41.35 -16.45 -24.00
CA ASP A 902 42.74 -15.99 -23.95
C ASP A 902 43.17 -15.63 -22.52
N ILE A 903 42.27 -14.99 -21.77
CA ILE A 903 42.54 -14.49 -20.41
C ILE A 903 41.43 -15.01 -19.47
N PRO A 904 41.74 -16.05 -18.69
CA PRO A 904 40.86 -16.55 -17.63
C PRO A 904 40.61 -15.52 -16.53
N LYS A 905 39.47 -15.65 -15.82
CA LYS A 905 39.09 -14.82 -14.65
C LYS A 905 40.20 -14.66 -13.60
N SER A 906 40.97 -15.73 -13.36
CA SER A 906 42.06 -15.76 -12.37
C SER A 906 43.36 -15.10 -12.83
N SER A 907 43.49 -14.76 -14.11
CA SER A 907 44.75 -14.34 -14.71
C SER A 907 44.98 -12.82 -14.61
N LEU A 908 43.91 -12.03 -14.57
CA LEU A 908 43.99 -10.59 -14.36
C LEU A 908 44.11 -10.28 -12.86
N LYS A 909 45.22 -9.65 -12.48
CA LYS A 909 45.43 -9.16 -11.11
C LYS A 909 45.32 -7.65 -11.07
N ASP A 910 44.86 -7.14 -9.93
CA ASP A 910 44.83 -5.71 -9.66
C ASP A 910 46.21 -5.07 -9.85
N GLY A 911 46.28 -3.98 -10.61
CA GLY A 911 47.51 -3.24 -10.87
C GLY A 911 48.46 -3.83 -11.95
N GLU A 912 48.28 -5.09 -12.39
CA GLU A 912 49.20 -5.76 -13.33
C GLU A 912 48.67 -5.74 -14.79
N TRP A 913 49.54 -5.36 -15.74
CA TRP A 913 49.23 -5.37 -17.17
C TRP A 913 49.44 -6.77 -17.76
N THR A 914 48.40 -7.32 -18.39
CA THR A 914 48.39 -8.61 -19.08
C THR A 914 48.30 -8.40 -20.58
N LYS A 915 49.20 -9.02 -21.36
CA LYS A 915 49.19 -8.95 -22.83
C LYS A 915 47.97 -9.71 -23.38
N PHE A 916 47.18 -9.08 -24.25
CA PHE A 916 46.03 -9.70 -24.91
C PHE A 916 46.36 -10.08 -26.36
N THR A 917 46.52 -9.12 -27.26
CA THR A 917 46.79 -9.38 -28.69
C THR A 917 47.59 -8.25 -29.35
N GLU A 918 47.97 -8.43 -30.61
CA GLU A 918 48.65 -7.43 -31.45
C GLU A 918 47.74 -6.24 -31.77
N ALA A 919 48.31 -5.04 -31.90
CA ALA A 919 47.60 -3.81 -32.22
C ALA A 919 47.87 -3.39 -33.68
N ASP A 920 47.82 -4.35 -34.60
CA ASP A 920 48.19 -4.24 -36.02
C ASP A 920 47.04 -3.76 -36.92
N VAL A 921 45.79 -3.90 -36.47
CA VAL A 921 44.59 -3.46 -37.18
C VAL A 921 43.81 -2.36 -36.44
N PRO A 922 43.06 -1.49 -37.15
CA PRO A 922 42.37 -0.36 -36.53
C PRO A 922 41.19 -0.74 -35.63
N ARG A 923 40.68 -1.98 -35.72
CA ARG A 923 39.55 -2.49 -34.94
C ARG A 923 39.83 -3.92 -34.53
N ILE A 924 39.83 -4.15 -33.23
CA ILE A 924 40.05 -5.48 -32.65
C ILE A 924 38.82 -5.84 -31.84
N GLU A 925 38.34 -7.06 -32.03
CA GLU A 925 37.19 -7.59 -31.29
C GLU A 925 37.69 -8.28 -30.02
N LEU A 926 37.15 -7.84 -28.88
CA LEU A 926 37.33 -8.47 -27.59
C LEU A 926 36.01 -9.11 -27.21
N TYR A 927 35.98 -10.44 -27.13
CA TYR A 927 34.82 -11.16 -26.62
C TYR A 927 34.95 -11.32 -25.11
N TYR A 928 33.82 -11.23 -24.40
CA TYR A 928 33.79 -11.40 -22.96
C TYR A 928 32.51 -12.11 -22.50
N THR A 929 32.63 -12.91 -21.44
CA THR A 929 31.48 -13.56 -20.80
C THR A 929 31.74 -13.87 -19.34
N CYS A 930 30.68 -13.89 -18.52
CA CYS A 930 30.75 -14.38 -17.15
C CYS A 930 30.48 -15.89 -17.03
N LEU A 931 30.07 -16.54 -18.13
CA LEU A 931 29.71 -17.95 -18.16
C LEU A 931 30.92 -18.87 -17.95
N PRO A 932 30.84 -19.87 -17.04
CA PRO A 932 31.93 -20.82 -16.80
C PRO A 932 32.31 -21.67 -18.01
N GLU A 933 31.35 -21.91 -18.93
CA GLU A 933 31.58 -22.66 -20.17
C GLU A 933 32.70 -22.08 -21.03
N ALA A 934 33.01 -20.78 -20.90
CA ALA A 934 34.16 -20.19 -21.60
C ALA A 934 35.50 -20.86 -21.28
N ALA A 935 35.63 -21.52 -20.12
CA ALA A 935 36.88 -22.14 -19.70
C ALA A 935 37.28 -23.39 -20.51
N ASP A 936 36.34 -24.00 -21.25
CA ASP A 936 36.58 -25.25 -22.00
C ASP A 936 36.85 -25.04 -23.50
N ASN A 937 36.79 -23.79 -23.99
CA ASN A 937 36.94 -23.40 -25.40
C ASN A 937 35.95 -24.11 -26.36
N GLN A 938 34.79 -24.56 -25.86
CA GLN A 938 33.72 -25.16 -26.67
C GLN A 938 32.42 -24.34 -26.63
N MET A 939 32.39 -23.25 -25.86
CA MET A 939 31.24 -22.36 -25.81
C MET A 939 31.05 -21.64 -27.16
N PRO A 940 29.84 -21.61 -27.74
CA PRO A 940 29.55 -20.79 -28.90
C PRO A 940 29.84 -19.30 -28.64
N ALA A 941 30.51 -18.63 -29.58
CA ALA A 941 30.85 -17.20 -29.46
C ALA A 941 29.60 -16.30 -29.37
N SER A 942 28.45 -16.75 -29.87
CA SER A 942 27.16 -16.05 -29.75
C SER A 942 26.66 -15.94 -28.31
N MET A 943 27.17 -16.75 -27.38
CA MET A 943 26.85 -16.65 -25.94
C MET A 943 27.74 -15.65 -25.20
N ALA A 944 28.71 -15.02 -25.88
CA ALA A 944 29.57 -13.99 -25.34
C ALA A 944 29.16 -12.60 -25.86
N GLN A 945 29.42 -11.57 -25.07
CA GLN A 945 29.32 -10.19 -25.53
C GLN A 945 30.59 -9.75 -26.23
N LYS A 946 30.48 -8.72 -27.08
CA LYS A 946 31.59 -8.19 -27.86
C LYS A 946 31.84 -6.71 -27.57
N HIS A 947 33.12 -6.37 -27.42
CA HIS A 947 33.62 -5.00 -27.44
C HIS A 947 34.59 -4.78 -28.59
N ILE A 948 34.59 -3.56 -29.16
CA ILE A 948 35.49 -3.18 -30.24
C ILE A 948 36.51 -2.19 -29.71
N ILE A 949 37.76 -2.64 -29.59
CA ILE A 949 38.91 -1.78 -29.27
C ILE A 949 39.32 -1.06 -30.56
N ARG A 950 39.36 0.28 -30.51
CA ARG A 950 39.76 1.12 -31.65
C ARG A 950 41.20 1.57 -31.50
N VAL A 951 42.06 1.12 -32.40
CA VAL A 951 43.49 1.44 -32.41
C VAL A 951 43.73 2.65 -33.32
N LYS A 952 44.15 3.79 -32.74
CA LYS A 952 44.38 5.05 -33.49
C LYS A 952 45.56 4.97 -34.46
N SER A 953 46.60 4.20 -34.13
CA SER A 953 47.82 4.08 -34.95
C SER A 953 48.32 2.64 -34.92
N PRO A 954 47.75 1.76 -35.78
CA PRO A 954 48.09 0.35 -35.81
C PRO A 954 49.54 0.13 -36.27
N ALA A 955 50.21 -0.84 -35.66
CA ALA A 955 51.58 -1.20 -36.01
C ALA A 955 51.88 -2.63 -35.54
N ASP A 956 52.62 -3.37 -36.37
CA ASP A 956 52.99 -4.78 -36.13
C ASP A 956 53.89 -4.98 -34.89
N ASP A 957 54.50 -3.91 -34.36
CA ASP A 957 55.38 -3.93 -33.18
C ASP A 957 54.70 -3.50 -31.87
N LYS A 958 53.37 -3.34 -31.89
CA LYS A 958 52.56 -2.90 -30.74
C LYS A 958 51.55 -3.95 -30.32
N PHE A 959 51.26 -3.98 -29.02
CA PHE A 959 50.32 -4.91 -28.41
C PHE A 959 49.32 -4.18 -27.51
N ILE A 960 48.15 -4.78 -27.36
CA ILE A 960 47.14 -4.39 -26.39
C ILE A 960 47.45 -5.10 -25.07
N TYR A 961 47.60 -4.31 -24.02
CA TYR A 961 47.68 -4.79 -22.65
C TYR A 961 46.40 -4.42 -21.91
N LEU A 962 45.90 -5.33 -21.08
CA LEU A 962 44.72 -5.17 -20.24
C LEU A 962 45.12 -5.21 -18.77
N ARG A 963 44.49 -4.37 -17.95
CA ARG A 963 44.69 -4.34 -16.49
C ARG A 963 43.35 -4.23 -15.80
N MET A 964 43.12 -5.03 -14.78
CA MET A 964 41.91 -4.96 -13.97
C MET A 964 41.85 -3.65 -13.17
N ILE A 965 40.65 -3.06 -13.10
CA ILE A 965 40.35 -1.90 -12.23
C ILE A 965 39.23 -2.26 -11.24
N SER A 966 38.26 -3.07 -11.66
CA SER A 966 37.18 -3.59 -10.82
C SER A 966 36.78 -4.99 -11.30
N HIS A 967 35.82 -5.63 -10.62
CA HIS A 967 35.28 -6.94 -11.01
C HIS A 967 34.75 -6.96 -12.45
N SER A 968 34.20 -5.84 -12.93
CA SER A 968 33.57 -5.69 -14.24
C SER A 968 34.24 -4.67 -15.15
N ALA A 969 35.43 -4.18 -14.83
CA ALA A 969 36.13 -3.20 -15.67
C ALA A 969 37.62 -3.46 -15.80
N VAL A 970 38.12 -3.25 -17.02
CA VAL A 970 39.55 -3.23 -17.32
C VAL A 970 39.94 -1.91 -17.95
N GLU A 971 41.19 -1.55 -17.76
CA GLU A 971 41.88 -0.57 -18.58
C GLU A 971 42.63 -1.29 -19.69
N TYR A 972 42.73 -0.66 -20.85
CA TYR A 972 43.62 -1.10 -21.91
C TYR A 972 44.59 0.00 -22.31
N VAL A 973 45.79 -0.42 -22.72
CA VAL A 973 46.81 0.45 -23.28
C VAL A 973 47.49 -0.24 -24.45
N ILE A 974 47.89 0.56 -25.44
CA ILE A 974 48.69 0.09 -26.58
C ILE A 974 50.15 0.46 -26.34
N ALA A 975 51.03 -0.52 -26.29
CA ALA A 975 52.46 -0.33 -26.05
C ALA A 975 53.32 -1.33 -26.83
N GLY A 976 54.62 -1.05 -26.97
CA GLY A 976 55.57 -1.99 -27.58
C GLY A 976 55.84 -3.22 -26.71
N GLU A 977 56.67 -4.15 -27.21
CA GLU A 977 56.93 -5.46 -26.61
C GLU A 977 57.48 -5.42 -25.16
N ASN A 978 58.19 -4.35 -24.78
CA ASN A 978 58.72 -4.14 -23.41
C ASN A 978 57.84 -3.21 -22.53
N GLY A 979 56.61 -2.92 -22.96
CA GLY A 979 55.74 -1.89 -22.37
C GLY A 979 55.14 -2.21 -20.99
N GLY A 980 55.35 -3.41 -20.44
CA GLY A 980 54.82 -3.80 -19.13
C GLY A 980 55.45 -3.09 -17.92
N GLY A 981 56.57 -2.39 -18.09
CA GLY A 981 57.27 -1.66 -17.03
C GLY A 981 57.42 -0.17 -17.34
N SER A 982 56.64 0.68 -16.65
CA SER A 982 56.76 2.14 -16.43
C SER A 982 57.38 3.08 -17.51
N GLY A 983 57.54 2.66 -18.76
CA GLY A 983 58.17 3.41 -19.84
C GLY A 983 57.34 3.40 -21.12
N SER A 984 56.90 4.59 -21.54
CA SER A 984 56.11 4.91 -22.74
C SER A 984 54.84 4.07 -22.97
N MET A 985 53.98 3.96 -21.95
CA MET A 985 52.60 3.54 -22.15
C MET A 985 51.83 4.61 -22.93
N GLY A 986 51.05 4.21 -23.94
CA GLY A 986 50.14 5.10 -24.67
C GLY A 986 48.97 5.61 -23.82
N GLU A 987 47.97 6.22 -24.46
CA GLU A 987 46.74 6.64 -23.80
C GLU A 987 46.02 5.44 -23.15
N ILE A 988 45.77 5.52 -21.84
CA ILE A 988 45.03 4.51 -21.09
C ILE A 988 43.53 4.74 -21.29
N ASN A 989 42.82 3.69 -21.68
CA ASN A 989 41.39 3.74 -21.98
C ASN A 989 40.65 2.71 -21.11
N LYS A 990 39.42 3.01 -20.72
CA LYS A 990 38.60 2.13 -19.86
C LYS A 990 37.59 1.33 -20.70
N LEU A 991 37.41 0.06 -20.36
CA LEU A 991 36.34 -0.82 -20.84
C LEU A 991 35.55 -1.31 -19.63
N GLU A 992 34.23 -1.21 -19.72
CA GLU A 992 33.29 -1.72 -18.71
C GLU A 992 32.48 -2.86 -19.35
N PHE A 993 32.25 -3.92 -18.57
CA PHE A 993 31.57 -5.14 -18.99
C PHE A 993 30.26 -5.28 -18.23
N CYS A 994 29.20 -5.71 -18.92
CA CYS A 994 27.86 -5.88 -18.34
C CYS A 994 27.55 -7.36 -18.11
#